data_AF-A0A8C4HC68-F1
#
_entry.id   AF-A0A8C4HC68-F1
#
_cell.length_a   1.000
_cell.length_b   1.000
_cell.length_c   1.000
_cell.angle_alpha   90.00
_cell.angle_beta   90.00
_cell.angle_gamma   90.00
#
_symmetry.space_group_name_H-M   'P 1'
#
loop_
_entity.id
_entity.type
_entity.pdbx_description
1 polymer ?
#
loop_
_entity_poly.entity_id
_entity_poly.type
_entity_poly.pdbx_seq_one_letter_code
_entity_poly.pdbx_strand_id
1 'polypeptide(L)'
;TRRTIEASVIPYRPERREFRCRVRSPTVLHPPPPQISVSDGDLGWLLPRLAGGPEKGEDAALRRARRSGPEFAEFSESGWAGRTGMDGAPEDRGSLLDGHRQGRSEFRWNRDEGRGNNRQDEPKLTSSTFALTGDSAHNHAVVYWSGQNSSVILILTKLYDFHIGSVTESTLWRSTDYGSTYERMNDKVGSKTVLSYLYVCPTNKRKIMVLTDPEFESSVLISSDEGASYQKYRLTFYILSLLFHPTEEDWALAYSHDQKLYSSVDFGRKWQLIHEQVTPNRFYWSVSGLDKEPDLVHMEAHTPDGNVQYVTCRAQMCTEANRNYPFPGYIDISSLVVQDDYIFIQVPTSGRATYYVSYKRDSFIQTKLPKYSLPKDLHIVSTDEKQVFAAVQEWNQNDTYNLYLSDTRGIYFTLAMENVKTTRGIGGNQMLDLYEVAGIKGMLIANKRQDNQVKTYITYNKGRDWRLLQAPTSDLDGNDIHCILPFCSLHLQLQMSENPYLSGTISTKSSVPGIIVATGNIGAELSYNNVGMFISSDAGNSWRQIFEEEHNVWFLDKGGALVAVKQPSVPTRHLWVSFDEGRQWTQHSFSSVPLFVDGVLVEAGTENQIMTFFGHFSHRSEWQLIKIDYKSIYSRKCTEEDYQTWHLHNQGEPCVMGQKQIYMKRRPGNYCMLGKDYSRMLSAESCICRAHDFECDYGYERRGDGNCRPAFWFNPSTVSRSCSQGQNYLNSTGYRKVVLNNCTKGVKEMYTARKQQCPNRPPKGLLLTTKDGKLTANLGSNVTFLVNLDEGDSLRTNIQLDFGDGTAVSYSNLSWTEEGIKHVYKSAGIFRVTALAENTLGYDTTTLFLHVTCPVEHVQLLAPFVVIRNKEVNITAVVLPSHSRTVTYFWWLGNNTEPVITLDGSISYTFPTEGMHTITVQVAAANTILQDTKTIAVKEFFKSLLLSFSPNLDEFNPDIPEWRQDVGRVIKKALLQEQLLVAVFPGVPTAAELFLLPHKNQSEGKKKSDEELEQVSDIIVSALNQNLVEFELKPGVRVIVYNTQLTLAPLVDSNPRHSSSAMLMLLSVVFLGLAVFLIYKFKSIYLLPCYPLLMIPDEHSLD
;
A
#
# COMPACT_ATOMS: atom_id res chain seq x y z
N THR A 1 -9.97 -38.23 15.58
CA THR A 1 -9.61 -39.08 16.74
C THR A 1 -9.55 -38.21 18.00
N ARG A 2 -9.76 -38.74 19.21
CA ARG A 2 -9.86 -37.91 20.44
C ARG A 2 -8.48 -37.45 20.97
N ARG A 3 -8.41 -36.19 21.44
CA ARG A 3 -7.79 -35.78 22.72
C ARG A 3 -8.40 -34.44 23.18
N THR A 4 -8.18 -34.06 24.44
CA THR A 4 -9.03 -33.14 25.23
C THR A 4 -8.19 -32.12 26.03
N ILE A 5 -8.84 -31.31 26.91
CA ILE A 5 -8.37 -30.16 27.73
C ILE A 5 -8.78 -28.83 27.06
N GLU A 6 -9.83 -28.10 27.47
CA GLU A 6 -10.13 -27.37 28.75
C GLU A 6 -9.38 -26.03 28.90
N ALA A 7 -9.99 -24.90 29.31
CA ALA A 7 -11.42 -24.58 29.50
C ALA A 7 -11.73 -23.05 29.50
N SER A 8 -12.95 -22.70 29.10
CA SER A 8 -13.79 -21.52 29.43
C SER A 8 -13.22 -20.21 30.01
N VAL A 9 -13.54 -19.08 29.35
CA VAL A 9 -14.08 -17.84 30.00
C VAL A 9 -15.22 -17.28 29.12
N ILE A 10 -16.21 -16.63 29.74
CA ILE A 10 -17.44 -16.11 29.09
C ILE A 10 -17.42 -14.56 29.09
N PRO A 11 -17.73 -13.88 27.96
CA PRO A 11 -18.00 -12.44 27.95
C PRO A 11 -19.46 -12.14 28.32
N TYR A 12 -19.67 -11.23 29.28
CA TYR A 12 -21.01 -10.80 29.72
C TYR A 12 -21.63 -9.73 28.80
N ARG A 13 -22.96 -9.63 28.76
CA ARG A 13 -23.68 -8.58 28.02
C ARG A 13 -23.62 -7.23 28.75
N PRO A 14 -23.58 -6.12 28.00
CA PRO A 14 -24.31 -4.90 28.32
C PRO A 14 -25.53 -4.75 27.38
N GLU A 15 -26.69 -4.42 27.94
CA GLU A 15 -27.89 -4.08 27.16
C GLU A 15 -27.88 -2.62 26.71
N ARG A 16 -28.55 -2.31 25.59
CA ARG A 16 -28.58 -0.96 25.01
C ARG A 16 -29.66 -0.09 25.65
N ARG A 17 -29.38 1.21 25.72
CA ARG A 17 -30.34 2.22 25.23
C ARG A 17 -29.84 2.77 23.90
N GLU A 18 -30.74 2.92 22.94
CA GLU A 18 -30.48 3.52 21.61
C GLU A 18 -30.41 5.07 21.75
N PHE A 19 -29.85 5.87 20.84
CA PHE A 19 -29.88 5.86 19.36
C PHE A 19 -28.45 5.84 18.77
N ARG A 20 -28.12 4.90 17.86
CA ARG A 20 -28.41 4.84 16.40
C ARG A 20 -27.71 5.95 15.58
N CYS A 21 -26.88 5.66 14.58
CA CYS A 21 -26.42 4.36 14.07
C CYS A 21 -24.94 4.38 13.62
N ARG A 22 -24.16 3.43 14.15
CA ARG A 22 -22.99 2.85 13.49
C ARG A 22 -23.33 1.37 13.24
N VAL A 23 -22.97 0.84 12.08
CA VAL A 23 -22.74 -0.61 11.90
C VAL A 23 -21.25 -0.79 11.72
N ARG A 24 -20.68 -1.83 12.36
CA ARG A 24 -19.25 -2.13 12.33
C ARG A 24 -18.89 -3.02 11.14
N SER A 25 -17.65 -2.89 10.69
CA SER A 25 -16.92 -3.88 9.90
C SER A 25 -16.77 -5.22 10.63
N PRO A 26 -16.71 -6.35 9.92
CA PRO A 26 -15.82 -7.46 10.26
C PRO A 26 -14.41 -7.21 9.71
N THR A 27 -13.38 -7.74 10.38
CA THR A 27 -12.00 -7.78 9.90
C THR A 27 -11.75 -8.99 9.00
N VAL A 28 -11.12 -8.78 7.85
CA VAL A 28 -10.42 -9.81 7.06
C VAL A 28 -9.12 -9.18 6.55
N LEU A 29 -7.97 -9.85 6.71
CA LEU A 29 -6.73 -9.45 6.04
C LEU A 29 -6.68 -10.07 4.64
N HIS A 30 -6.53 -9.25 3.60
CA HIS A 30 -6.03 -9.68 2.28
C HIS A 30 -5.27 -8.51 1.60
N PRO A 31 -4.32 -8.80 0.69
CA PRO A 31 -3.24 -7.88 0.33
C PRO A 31 -3.58 -6.88 -0.80
N PRO A 32 -2.82 -5.77 -0.92
CA PRO A 32 -2.88 -4.88 -2.09
C PRO A 32 -2.14 -5.49 -3.31
N PRO A 33 -2.78 -5.63 -4.48
CA PRO A 33 -2.12 -6.10 -5.71
C PRO A 33 -1.70 -4.95 -6.66
N PRO A 34 -0.91 -5.21 -7.71
CA PRO A 34 -0.06 -4.19 -8.35
C PRO A 34 -0.60 -3.60 -9.66
N GLN A 35 -0.05 -2.44 -10.06
CA GLN A 35 0.02 -2.02 -11.47
C GLN A 35 1.40 -2.37 -12.06
N ILE A 36 1.45 -2.60 -13.37
CA ILE A 36 2.55 -3.29 -14.07
C ILE A 36 3.22 -2.36 -15.07
N SER A 37 4.54 -2.23 -14.96
CA SER A 37 5.41 -1.67 -16.01
C SER A 37 5.52 -2.66 -17.18
N VAL A 38 5.34 -2.20 -18.42
CA VAL A 38 5.23 -3.11 -19.58
C VAL A 38 6.56 -3.79 -19.92
N SER A 39 6.60 -5.11 -19.69
CA SER A 39 7.49 -6.05 -20.37
C SER A 39 6.68 -7.28 -20.76
N ASP A 40 6.74 -7.71 -22.03
CA ASP A 40 5.95 -8.85 -22.53
C ASP A 40 6.32 -10.17 -21.80
N GLY A 41 5.51 -10.57 -20.82
CA GLY A 41 5.70 -11.79 -20.04
C GLY A 41 4.58 -12.08 -19.02
N ASP A 42 3.80 -13.11 -19.31
CA ASP A 42 3.12 -14.03 -18.38
C ASP A 42 2.21 -13.46 -17.26
N LEU A 43 0.90 -13.42 -17.55
CA LEU A 43 -0.19 -13.54 -16.56
C LEU A 43 -1.30 -14.42 -17.18
N GLY A 44 -1.52 -15.60 -16.61
CA GLY A 44 -2.43 -16.61 -17.19
C GLY A 44 -3.69 -16.84 -16.36
N TRP A 45 -4.82 -16.26 -16.76
CA TRP A 45 -6.12 -16.46 -16.09
C TRP A 45 -7.32 -16.61 -17.05
N LEU A 46 -8.06 -17.70 -16.83
CA LEU A 46 -9.52 -17.86 -16.79
C LEU A 46 -10.43 -17.20 -17.87
N LEU A 47 -11.18 -18.06 -18.56
CA LEU A 47 -12.48 -17.74 -19.17
C LEU A 47 -13.59 -18.50 -18.41
N PRO A 48 -14.65 -17.84 -17.89
CA PRO A 48 -15.72 -18.52 -17.16
C PRO A 48 -16.75 -19.17 -18.11
N ARG A 49 -17.00 -20.48 -17.95
CA ARG A 49 -18.19 -21.14 -18.54
C ARG A 49 -19.40 -20.98 -17.63
N LEU A 50 -20.44 -20.28 -18.09
CA LEU A 50 -21.76 -20.23 -17.44
C LEU A 50 -22.78 -21.05 -18.23
N ALA A 51 -23.31 -22.13 -17.64
CA ALA A 51 -24.48 -22.84 -18.17
C ALA A 51 -25.19 -23.69 -17.08
N GLY A 52 -26.44 -23.34 -16.76
CA GLY A 52 -27.47 -24.25 -16.21
C GLY A 52 -27.36 -24.73 -14.75
N GLY A 53 -28.36 -24.39 -13.93
CA GLY A 53 -28.74 -25.17 -12.73
C GLY A 53 -29.56 -26.43 -13.12
N PRO A 54 -30.09 -27.19 -12.13
CA PRO A 54 -31.37 -26.75 -11.54
C PRO A 54 -31.63 -27.06 -10.03
N GLU A 55 -32.48 -26.19 -9.47
CA GLU A 55 -33.48 -26.33 -8.38
C GLU A 55 -33.37 -27.33 -7.20
N LYS A 56 -33.46 -26.76 -5.97
CA LYS A 56 -34.49 -26.97 -4.90
C LYS A 56 -33.87 -26.61 -3.53
N GLY A 57 -34.41 -25.75 -2.65
CA GLY A 57 -35.59 -24.86 -2.62
C GLY A 57 -35.47 -23.96 -1.35
N GLU A 58 -36.48 -23.48 -0.60
CA GLU A 58 -37.96 -23.48 -0.64
C GLU A 58 -38.49 -22.23 0.13
N ASP A 59 -39.81 -21.96 0.11
CA ASP A 59 -40.65 -21.06 0.95
C ASP A 59 -40.11 -19.77 1.65
N ALA A 60 -40.62 -18.62 1.21
CA ALA A 60 -41.53 -17.76 2.01
C ALA A 60 -42.19 -16.64 1.15
N ALA A 61 -43.45 -16.26 1.43
CA ALA A 61 -44.28 -15.45 0.52
C ALA A 61 -44.54 -13.99 0.96
N LEU A 62 -44.75 -13.05 0.00
CA LEU A 62 -45.62 -11.86 0.18
C LEU A 62 -46.09 -11.12 -1.11
N ARG A 63 -47.21 -11.58 -1.68
CA ARG A 63 -48.33 -10.88 -2.38
C ARG A 63 -48.14 -9.58 -3.24
N ARG A 64 -48.62 -9.69 -4.50
CA ARG A 64 -49.22 -8.65 -5.42
C ARG A 64 -48.23 -7.70 -6.13
N ALA A 65 -48.49 -7.20 -7.36
CA ALA A 65 -49.71 -7.21 -8.21
C ALA A 65 -49.43 -7.52 -9.72
N ARG A 66 -50.48 -7.65 -10.56
CA ARG A 66 -50.45 -8.12 -11.97
C ARG A 66 -50.37 -7.02 -13.04
N ARG A 67 -49.71 -7.34 -14.17
CA ARG A 67 -50.06 -7.08 -15.61
C ARG A 67 -49.09 -7.92 -16.47
N SER A 68 -49.46 -9.06 -17.08
CA SER A 68 -50.09 -9.24 -18.42
C SER A 68 -49.38 -8.47 -19.55
N GLY A 69 -48.79 -9.05 -20.60
CA GLY A 69 -48.63 -10.45 -21.11
C GLY A 69 -48.30 -10.36 -22.63
N PRO A 70 -48.29 -11.44 -23.45
CA PRO A 70 -48.26 -12.88 -23.19
C PRO A 70 -46.99 -13.59 -23.75
N GLU A 71 -46.82 -14.88 -23.45
CA GLU A 71 -45.92 -15.78 -24.20
C GLU A 71 -46.66 -16.54 -25.30
N PHE A 72 -45.94 -17.02 -26.31
CA PHE A 72 -46.36 -18.16 -27.14
C PHE A 72 -45.20 -19.15 -27.20
N ALA A 73 -45.41 -20.36 -26.69
CA ALA A 73 -44.48 -21.48 -26.84
C ALA A 73 -44.85 -22.30 -28.08
N GLU A 74 -43.83 -22.83 -28.76
CA GLU A 74 -44.00 -23.91 -29.72
C GLU A 74 -44.41 -25.20 -28.99
N PHE A 75 -45.16 -26.10 -29.64
CA PHE A 75 -44.92 -27.53 -29.48
C PHE A 75 -45.39 -28.34 -30.70
N SER A 76 -44.40 -29.00 -31.32
CA SER A 76 -44.38 -30.22 -32.14
C SER A 76 -45.64 -30.73 -32.90
N GLU A 77 -45.36 -31.26 -34.11
CA GLU A 77 -45.58 -32.66 -34.54
C GLU A 77 -46.63 -33.54 -33.82
N SER A 78 -47.39 -34.42 -34.51
CA SER A 78 -47.48 -34.71 -35.96
C SER A 78 -48.65 -35.66 -36.29
N GLY A 79 -48.96 -35.83 -37.58
CA GLY A 79 -49.34 -37.15 -38.10
C GLY A 79 -50.59 -37.24 -39.00
N TRP A 80 -50.74 -38.43 -39.59
CA TRP A 80 -51.96 -38.97 -40.24
C TRP A 80 -52.36 -38.48 -41.64
N ALA A 81 -51.53 -38.90 -42.61
CA ALA A 81 -51.95 -39.69 -43.79
C ALA A 81 -53.28 -39.36 -44.53
N GLY A 82 -53.19 -38.49 -45.55
CA GLY A 82 -53.09 -38.93 -46.96
C GLY A 82 -54.35 -39.34 -47.75
N ARG A 83 -54.35 -38.95 -49.05
CA ARG A 83 -55.33 -39.28 -50.13
C ARG A 83 -56.73 -38.66 -49.92
N THR A 84 -57.50 -38.20 -50.91
CA THR A 84 -57.39 -38.05 -52.39
C THR A 84 -58.36 -36.90 -52.77
N GLY A 85 -58.39 -36.26 -53.94
CA GLY A 85 -57.80 -36.56 -55.25
C GLY A 85 -58.14 -35.44 -56.25
N MET A 86 -58.18 -35.76 -57.54
CA MET A 86 -58.10 -34.85 -58.69
C MET A 86 -59.34 -33.99 -59.03
N ASP A 87 -59.08 -32.96 -59.86
CA ASP A 87 -59.91 -32.34 -60.91
C ASP A 87 -60.88 -31.17 -60.62
N GLY A 88 -60.88 -30.19 -61.54
CA GLY A 88 -61.90 -29.12 -61.65
C GLY A 88 -61.40 -27.71 -62.03
N ALA A 89 -61.28 -27.42 -63.32
CA ALA A 89 -61.21 -26.07 -63.93
C ALA A 89 -62.04 -26.08 -65.24
N PRO A 90 -62.32 -24.97 -65.97
CA PRO A 90 -61.84 -23.58 -65.83
C PRO A 90 -62.99 -22.54 -65.97
N GLU A 91 -62.72 -21.41 -66.66
CA GLU A 91 -63.60 -20.28 -67.06
C GLU A 91 -64.04 -19.33 -65.92
N ASP A 92 -63.70 -18.03 -65.84
CA ASP A 92 -63.25 -16.93 -66.74
C ASP A 92 -64.33 -15.87 -67.01
N ARG A 93 -63.99 -14.61 -66.73
CA ARG A 93 -64.70 -13.36 -67.07
C ARG A 93 -63.87 -12.14 -66.66
N GLY A 94 -63.35 -11.39 -67.64
CA GLY A 94 -62.89 -10.01 -67.44
C GLY A 94 -64.06 -9.00 -67.38
N SER A 95 -63.83 -7.68 -67.44
CA SER A 95 -62.57 -6.94 -67.59
C SER A 95 -62.77 -5.44 -67.29
N LEU A 96 -61.69 -4.69 -67.01
CA LEU A 96 -61.56 -3.21 -67.07
C LEU A 96 -62.38 -2.41 -66.01
N LEU A 97 -61.94 -1.25 -65.49
CA LEU A 97 -60.82 -0.35 -65.84
C LEU A 97 -60.26 0.42 -64.60
N ASP A 98 -58.92 0.55 -64.56
CA ASP A 98 -58.02 1.54 -63.92
C ASP A 98 -58.19 2.12 -62.49
N GLY A 99 -57.05 2.37 -61.82
CA GLY A 99 -57.01 2.97 -60.47
C GLY A 99 -55.68 3.05 -59.69
N HIS A 100 -54.52 2.99 -60.34
CA HIS A 100 -53.17 3.33 -59.83
C HIS A 100 -52.80 3.08 -58.33
N ARG A 101 -51.90 2.11 -58.08
CA ARG A 101 -50.81 2.23 -57.08
C ARG A 101 -49.64 1.31 -57.41
N GLN A 102 -48.42 1.77 -57.13
CA GLN A 102 -47.17 1.05 -57.46
C GLN A 102 -46.91 -0.11 -56.47
N GLY A 103 -46.45 -1.25 -57.00
CA GLY A 103 -45.92 -2.37 -56.21
C GLY A 103 -44.46 -2.66 -56.58
N ARG A 104 -43.65 -3.08 -55.60
CA ARG A 104 -42.36 -3.73 -55.86
C ARG A 104 -42.63 -5.09 -56.52
N SER A 105 -41.98 -5.38 -57.63
CA SER A 105 -41.92 -6.74 -58.20
C SER A 105 -40.53 -7.34 -57.99
N GLU A 106 -40.49 -8.58 -57.52
CA GLU A 106 -39.27 -9.38 -57.53
C GLU A 106 -38.79 -9.61 -58.97
N PHE A 107 -37.47 -9.62 -59.19
CA PHE A 107 -36.90 -10.03 -60.48
C PHE A 107 -35.87 -11.14 -60.28
N ARG A 108 -36.33 -12.38 -60.49
CA ARG A 108 -35.44 -13.52 -60.77
C ARG A 108 -34.68 -13.23 -62.06
N TRP A 109 -33.35 -13.17 -61.98
CA TRP A 109 -32.49 -13.18 -63.14
C TRP A 109 -32.18 -14.61 -63.57
N ASN A 110 -32.42 -14.92 -64.85
CA ASN A 110 -31.97 -16.16 -65.46
C ASN A 110 -31.71 -15.94 -66.95
N ARG A 111 -30.44 -15.72 -67.32
CA ARG A 111 -29.96 -15.91 -68.70
C ARG A 111 -28.46 -16.15 -68.67
N ASP A 112 -28.08 -17.30 -69.20
CA ASP A 112 -26.70 -17.61 -69.57
C ASP A 112 -26.53 -17.28 -71.06
N GLU A 113 -25.51 -16.52 -71.42
CA GLU A 113 -24.98 -16.36 -72.79
C GLU A 113 -23.71 -15.48 -72.73
N GLY A 114 -22.55 -16.11 -72.86
CA GLY A 114 -21.28 -15.52 -72.43
C GLY A 114 -20.54 -14.65 -73.45
N ARG A 115 -19.74 -13.71 -72.93
CA ARG A 115 -18.54 -13.14 -73.58
C ARG A 115 -17.58 -12.59 -72.53
N GLY A 116 -16.29 -12.93 -72.63
CA GLY A 116 -15.20 -12.30 -71.86
C GLY A 116 -15.16 -12.63 -70.37
N ASN A 117 -14.82 -13.88 -70.01
CA ASN A 117 -14.47 -14.19 -68.63
C ASN A 117 -13.12 -13.55 -68.25
N ASN A 118 -13.18 -12.40 -67.60
CA ASN A 118 -12.04 -11.78 -66.93
C ASN A 118 -12.40 -11.47 -65.46
N ARG A 119 -13.08 -12.43 -64.80
CA ARG A 119 -13.04 -12.49 -63.33
C ARG A 119 -11.59 -12.72 -62.93
N GLN A 120 -10.98 -11.71 -62.31
CA GLN A 120 -9.78 -11.93 -61.51
C GLN A 120 -10.16 -12.93 -60.41
N ASP A 121 -9.36 -13.98 -60.20
CA ASP A 121 -9.57 -14.89 -59.08
C ASP A 121 -9.59 -14.06 -57.78
N GLU A 122 -10.68 -14.18 -57.01
CA GLU A 122 -10.69 -13.64 -55.65
C GLU A 122 -9.52 -14.26 -54.87
N PRO A 123 -8.71 -13.45 -54.15
CA PRO A 123 -7.49 -13.96 -53.53
C PRO A 123 -7.83 -14.94 -52.41
N LYS A 124 -7.66 -16.24 -52.70
CA LYS A 124 -8.02 -17.35 -51.82
C LYS A 124 -7.05 -17.42 -50.65
N LEU A 125 -7.54 -17.01 -49.48
CA LEU A 125 -6.88 -17.22 -48.20
C LEU A 125 -6.58 -18.70 -47.98
N THR A 126 -5.34 -19.02 -47.61
CA THR A 126 -4.87 -20.40 -47.40
C THR A 126 -4.92 -20.75 -45.92
N SER A 127 -5.79 -21.69 -45.52
CA SER A 127 -5.88 -22.20 -44.16
C SER A 127 -5.64 -23.71 -44.05
N SER A 128 -5.17 -24.15 -42.89
CA SER A 128 -4.97 -25.56 -42.54
C SER A 128 -5.39 -25.81 -41.09
N THR A 129 -6.22 -26.82 -40.85
CA THR A 129 -6.74 -27.18 -39.52
C THR A 129 -5.99 -28.38 -38.94
N PHE A 130 -5.64 -28.33 -37.66
CA PHE A 130 -5.08 -29.42 -36.87
C PHE A 130 -5.87 -29.58 -35.56
N ALA A 131 -6.19 -30.83 -35.19
CA ALA A 131 -6.86 -31.16 -33.93
C ALA A 131 -5.86 -31.74 -32.93
N LEU A 132 -5.92 -31.32 -31.66
CA LEU A 132 -5.14 -31.95 -30.59
C LEU A 132 -5.83 -33.25 -30.16
N THR A 133 -5.64 -34.30 -30.96
CA THR A 133 -6.34 -35.59 -30.78
C THR A 133 -6.00 -36.24 -29.44
N GLY A 134 -7.03 -36.57 -28.66
CA GLY A 134 -6.94 -37.04 -27.28
C GLY A 134 -7.08 -35.94 -26.22
N ASP A 135 -7.17 -34.66 -26.60
CA ASP A 135 -7.15 -33.51 -25.68
C ASP A 135 -8.56 -32.91 -25.46
N SER A 136 -9.50 -33.75 -25.02
CA SER A 136 -10.93 -33.40 -24.88
C SER A 136 -11.36 -33.01 -23.45
N ALA A 137 -10.48 -33.14 -22.46
CA ALA A 137 -10.78 -32.89 -21.05
C ALA A 137 -10.22 -31.56 -20.52
N HIS A 138 -9.10 -31.08 -21.06
CA HIS A 138 -8.35 -29.92 -20.54
C HIS A 138 -9.11 -28.61 -20.74
N ASN A 139 -9.28 -27.82 -19.66
CA ASN A 139 -10.09 -26.60 -19.64
C ASN A 139 -9.31 -25.32 -19.96
N HIS A 140 -7.98 -25.34 -19.90
CA HIS A 140 -7.13 -24.22 -20.24
C HIS A 140 -6.02 -24.62 -21.22
N ALA A 141 -5.61 -23.68 -22.07
CA ALA A 141 -4.46 -23.81 -22.96
C ALA A 141 -3.59 -22.54 -22.88
N VAL A 142 -2.26 -22.70 -23.01
CA VAL A 142 -1.30 -21.59 -23.08
C VAL A 142 -0.38 -21.83 -24.27
N VAL A 143 -0.17 -20.82 -25.12
CA VAL A 143 0.42 -20.95 -26.46
C VAL A 143 1.55 -19.93 -26.65
N TYR A 144 2.74 -20.39 -27.01
CA TYR A 144 3.92 -19.53 -27.19
C TYR A 144 4.70 -19.84 -28.48
N TRP A 145 5.27 -18.80 -29.08
CA TRP A 145 6.36 -18.93 -30.06
C TRP A 145 7.71 -19.00 -29.34
N SER A 146 8.64 -19.82 -29.88
CA SER A 146 10.03 -19.90 -29.38
C SER A 146 10.97 -18.78 -29.90
N GLY A 147 10.41 -17.70 -30.46
CA GLY A 147 11.16 -16.50 -30.84
C GLY A 147 10.94 -16.00 -32.26
N GLN A 148 11.70 -14.97 -32.64
CA GLN A 148 11.57 -14.32 -33.95
C GLN A 148 12.24 -15.14 -35.05
N ASN A 149 11.52 -15.37 -36.15
CA ASN A 149 11.92 -16.24 -37.27
C ASN A 149 12.14 -17.73 -36.90
N SER A 150 11.58 -18.22 -35.77
CA SER A 150 11.45 -19.66 -35.54
C SER A 150 10.08 -20.16 -36.02
N SER A 151 10.06 -21.37 -36.58
CA SER A 151 8.85 -22.09 -36.97
C SER A 151 8.22 -22.88 -35.82
N VAL A 152 8.79 -22.80 -34.60
CA VAL A 152 8.39 -23.62 -33.45
C VAL A 152 7.36 -22.91 -32.56
N ILE A 153 6.23 -23.58 -32.37
CA ILE A 153 5.15 -23.22 -31.44
C ILE A 153 5.06 -24.29 -30.34
N LEU A 154 4.88 -23.85 -29.10
CA LEU A 154 4.66 -24.71 -27.93
C LEU A 154 3.27 -24.46 -27.37
N ILE A 155 2.56 -25.53 -26.99
CA ILE A 155 1.24 -25.47 -26.34
C ILE A 155 1.27 -26.32 -25.09
N LEU A 156 0.93 -25.72 -23.95
CA LEU A 156 0.62 -26.45 -22.71
C LEU A 156 -0.90 -26.40 -22.51
N THR A 157 -1.58 -27.53 -22.65
CA THR A 157 -2.99 -27.66 -22.22
C THR A 157 -3.02 -28.28 -20.82
N LYS A 158 -3.93 -27.80 -19.98
CA LYS A 158 -4.02 -28.18 -18.57
C LYS A 158 -5.47 -28.24 -18.09
N LEU A 159 -5.74 -29.22 -17.22
CA LEU A 159 -7.00 -29.42 -16.52
C LEU A 159 -6.81 -28.88 -15.10
N TYR A 160 -7.31 -27.66 -14.88
CA TYR A 160 -7.25 -26.98 -13.60
C TYR A 160 -8.51 -27.26 -12.78
N ASP A 161 -8.36 -27.81 -11.58
CA ASP A 161 -9.48 -28.05 -10.67
C ASP A 161 -9.68 -26.84 -9.74
N PHE A 162 -10.81 -26.16 -9.89
CA PHE A 162 -11.15 -24.96 -9.12
C PHE A 162 -11.48 -25.22 -7.64
N HIS A 163 -11.77 -26.47 -7.25
CA HIS A 163 -12.02 -26.85 -5.86
C HIS A 163 -10.73 -27.17 -5.11
N ILE A 164 -9.69 -27.62 -5.82
CA ILE A 164 -8.39 -27.98 -5.24
C ILE A 164 -7.38 -26.83 -5.39
N GLY A 165 -7.47 -26.05 -6.48
CA GLY A 165 -6.56 -24.95 -6.79
C GLY A 165 -5.30 -25.36 -7.56
N SER A 166 -5.24 -26.60 -8.07
CA SER A 166 -4.09 -27.20 -8.74
C SER A 166 -4.44 -27.77 -10.12
N VAL A 167 -3.40 -28.09 -10.91
CA VAL A 167 -3.56 -28.84 -12.15
C VAL A 167 -3.58 -30.33 -11.85
N THR A 168 -4.56 -31.07 -12.39
CA THR A 168 -4.68 -32.53 -12.22
C THR A 168 -4.14 -33.30 -13.42
N GLU A 169 -4.33 -32.80 -14.64
CA GLU A 169 -3.79 -33.36 -15.88
C GLU A 169 -3.24 -32.27 -16.80
N SER A 170 -2.23 -32.61 -17.61
CA SER A 170 -1.60 -31.67 -18.56
C SER A 170 -0.98 -32.37 -19.76
N THR A 171 -1.07 -31.77 -20.94
CA THR A 171 -0.33 -32.23 -22.12
C THR A 171 0.49 -31.10 -22.73
N LEU A 172 1.70 -31.45 -23.20
CA LEU A 172 2.62 -30.52 -23.84
C LEU A 172 2.73 -30.91 -25.32
N TRP A 173 2.54 -29.93 -26.21
CA TRP A 173 2.62 -30.09 -27.65
C TRP A 173 3.67 -29.18 -28.25
N ARG A 174 4.26 -29.61 -29.37
CA ARG A 174 5.28 -28.87 -30.10
C ARG A 174 5.09 -28.98 -31.60
N SER A 175 4.98 -27.84 -32.28
CA SER A 175 5.08 -27.74 -33.74
C SER A 175 6.50 -27.34 -34.14
N THR A 176 6.91 -27.68 -35.36
CA THR A 176 8.15 -27.19 -36.01
C THR A 176 7.90 -26.57 -37.38
N ASP A 177 6.63 -26.40 -37.80
CA ASP A 177 6.20 -26.05 -39.15
C ASP A 177 5.20 -24.86 -39.17
N TYR A 178 5.38 -23.94 -38.22
CA TYR A 178 4.48 -22.79 -37.96
C TYR A 178 3.02 -23.22 -37.67
N GLY A 179 2.84 -24.33 -36.94
CA GLY A 179 1.52 -24.79 -36.50
C GLY A 179 0.69 -25.54 -37.53
N SER A 180 1.33 -26.21 -38.50
CA SER A 180 0.65 -27.10 -39.46
C SER A 180 0.48 -28.51 -38.87
N THR A 181 1.46 -28.98 -38.08
CA THR A 181 1.41 -30.22 -37.31
C THR A 181 1.97 -30.01 -35.91
N TYR A 182 1.50 -30.82 -34.94
CA TYR A 182 1.96 -30.80 -33.55
C TYR A 182 2.29 -32.22 -33.06
N GLU A 183 3.47 -32.38 -32.47
CA GLU A 183 3.92 -33.59 -31.77
C GLU A 183 3.55 -33.49 -30.27
N ARG A 184 3.04 -34.57 -29.68
CA ARG A 184 2.83 -34.66 -28.22
C ARG A 184 4.12 -35.02 -27.50
N MET A 185 4.50 -34.24 -26.50
CA MET A 185 5.83 -34.25 -25.87
C MET A 185 5.85 -34.89 -24.47
N ASN A 186 4.71 -35.33 -23.93
CA ASN A 186 4.60 -35.91 -22.58
C ASN A 186 5.65 -37.01 -22.31
N ASP A 187 5.95 -37.89 -23.27
CA ASP A 187 6.91 -38.99 -23.07
C ASP A 187 8.38 -38.52 -22.96
N LYS A 188 8.71 -37.35 -23.53
CA LYS A 188 10.05 -36.73 -23.44
C LYS A 188 10.23 -35.91 -22.16
N VAL A 189 9.13 -35.55 -21.49
CA VAL A 189 9.07 -34.79 -20.24
C VAL A 189 8.89 -35.72 -19.02
N GLY A 190 8.14 -36.80 -19.21
CA GLY A 190 7.78 -37.81 -18.22
C GLY A 190 6.28 -38.07 -18.22
N SER A 191 5.84 -39.26 -18.60
CA SER A 191 4.41 -39.58 -18.82
C SER A 191 3.51 -39.53 -17.56
N LYS A 192 4.09 -39.29 -16.38
CA LYS A 192 3.37 -39.05 -15.10
C LYS A 192 3.62 -37.67 -14.49
N THR A 193 4.35 -36.77 -15.15
CA THR A 193 4.57 -35.42 -14.62
C THR A 193 3.44 -34.49 -15.02
N VAL A 194 2.81 -33.85 -14.03
CA VAL A 194 1.80 -32.81 -14.23
C VAL A 194 2.50 -31.45 -14.33
N LEU A 195 2.17 -30.68 -15.36
CA LEU A 195 2.83 -29.43 -15.75
C LEU A 195 1.88 -28.25 -15.51
N SER A 196 2.32 -27.25 -14.76
CA SER A 196 1.47 -26.14 -14.31
C SER A 196 1.74 -24.83 -15.07
N TYR A 197 3.01 -24.56 -15.40
CA TYR A 197 3.43 -23.33 -16.11
C TYR A 197 4.54 -23.62 -17.14
N LEU A 198 4.57 -22.84 -18.22
CA LEU A 198 5.63 -22.83 -19.24
C LEU A 198 6.09 -21.39 -19.45
N TYR A 199 7.40 -21.17 -19.44
CA TYR A 199 8.05 -19.88 -19.61
C TYR A 199 9.06 -19.94 -20.77
N VAL A 200 9.09 -18.90 -21.60
CA VAL A 200 10.04 -18.76 -22.72
C VAL A 200 10.96 -17.57 -22.45
N CYS A 201 12.26 -17.84 -22.24
CA CYS A 201 13.23 -16.83 -21.79
C CYS A 201 13.17 -15.54 -22.64
N PRO A 202 13.08 -14.34 -22.03
CA PRO A 202 12.95 -13.09 -22.77
C PRO A 202 14.17 -12.81 -23.67
N THR A 203 15.37 -13.04 -23.13
CA THR A 203 16.66 -12.76 -23.77
C THR A 203 17.00 -13.76 -24.88
N ASN A 204 16.85 -15.06 -24.61
CA ASN A 204 17.11 -16.13 -25.57
C ASN A 204 15.91 -17.08 -25.63
N LYS A 205 14.99 -16.78 -26.55
CA LYS A 205 13.71 -17.49 -26.70
C LYS A 205 13.84 -19.00 -27.02
N ARG A 206 15.05 -19.50 -27.31
CA ARG A 206 15.34 -20.95 -27.45
C ARG A 206 15.38 -21.70 -26.11
N LYS A 207 15.62 -21.00 -25.00
CA LYS A 207 15.60 -21.57 -23.65
C LYS A 207 14.17 -21.53 -23.10
N ILE A 208 13.65 -22.69 -22.75
CA ILE A 208 12.29 -22.88 -22.23
C ILE A 208 12.39 -23.54 -20.86
N MET A 209 11.59 -23.04 -19.93
CA MET A 209 11.46 -23.55 -18.56
C MET A 209 10.02 -23.98 -18.32
N VAL A 210 9.80 -25.20 -17.84
CA VAL A 210 8.47 -25.73 -17.50
C VAL A 210 8.46 -26.14 -16.03
N LEU A 211 7.44 -25.70 -15.28
CA LEU A 211 7.27 -26.04 -13.87
C LEU A 211 6.24 -27.16 -13.72
N THR A 212 6.54 -28.16 -12.87
CA THR A 212 5.56 -29.17 -12.47
C THR A 212 4.61 -28.63 -11.39
N ASP A 213 3.44 -29.25 -11.24
CA ASP A 213 2.47 -28.85 -10.23
C ASP A 213 2.90 -29.31 -8.81
N PRO A 214 2.96 -28.40 -7.82
CA PRO A 214 3.60 -28.66 -6.52
C PRO A 214 2.90 -29.70 -5.65
N GLU A 215 1.60 -29.94 -5.86
CA GLU A 215 0.83 -30.99 -5.15
C GLU A 215 1.32 -32.41 -5.50
N PHE A 216 1.94 -32.58 -6.68
CA PHE A 216 2.41 -33.88 -7.17
C PHE A 216 3.94 -34.03 -7.11
N GLU A 217 4.69 -33.03 -7.59
CA GLU A 217 6.16 -33.00 -7.51
C GLU A 217 6.67 -31.57 -7.73
N SER A 218 7.56 -31.06 -6.87
CA SER A 218 8.26 -29.79 -7.15
C SER A 218 9.51 -30.04 -8.01
N SER A 219 9.47 -29.60 -9.27
CA SER A 219 10.56 -29.75 -10.23
C SER A 219 10.49 -28.70 -11.32
N VAL A 220 11.64 -28.41 -11.91
CA VAL A 220 11.79 -27.60 -13.11
C VAL A 220 12.35 -28.45 -14.24
N LEU A 221 11.78 -28.30 -15.44
CA LEU A 221 12.23 -28.92 -16.67
C LEU A 221 12.80 -27.84 -17.59
N ILE A 222 14.03 -28.04 -18.04
CA ILE A 222 14.78 -27.06 -18.83
C ILE A 222 15.05 -27.64 -20.22
N SER A 223 14.69 -26.88 -21.26
CA SER A 223 15.14 -27.08 -22.63
C SER A 223 16.07 -25.92 -23.03
N SER A 224 17.03 -26.22 -23.91
CA SER A 224 17.87 -25.21 -24.58
C SER A 224 17.88 -25.38 -26.11
N ASP A 225 16.91 -26.15 -26.62
CA ASP A 225 16.81 -26.63 -28.01
C ASP A 225 15.41 -26.40 -28.60
N GLU A 226 14.80 -25.26 -28.24
CA GLU A 226 13.44 -24.89 -28.67
C GLU A 226 12.40 -25.97 -28.30
N GLY A 227 12.55 -26.57 -27.11
CA GLY A 227 11.62 -27.53 -26.53
C GLY A 227 11.73 -28.95 -27.08
N ALA A 228 12.81 -29.31 -27.81
CA ALA A 228 12.96 -30.65 -28.39
C ALA A 228 13.35 -31.73 -27.36
N SER A 229 14.16 -31.36 -26.36
CA SER A 229 14.54 -32.21 -25.23
C SER A 229 14.47 -31.45 -23.90
N TYR A 230 14.22 -32.16 -22.81
CA TYR A 230 14.07 -31.57 -21.47
C TYR A 230 14.96 -32.27 -20.44
N GLN A 231 15.62 -31.47 -19.60
CA GLN A 231 16.40 -31.91 -18.45
C GLN A 231 15.66 -31.55 -17.16
N LYS A 232 15.36 -32.55 -16.32
CA LYS A 232 14.56 -32.37 -15.10
C LYS A 232 15.44 -32.19 -13.87
N TYR A 233 15.18 -31.14 -13.11
CA TYR A 233 15.83 -30.82 -11.85
C TYR A 233 14.78 -30.73 -10.73
N ARG A 234 15.05 -31.35 -9.59
CA ARG A 234 14.16 -31.30 -8.42
C ARG A 234 14.40 -30.03 -7.61
N LEU A 235 13.32 -29.46 -7.10
CA LEU A 235 13.34 -28.27 -6.25
C LEU A 235 13.11 -28.65 -4.79
N THR A 236 13.67 -27.87 -3.87
CA THR A 236 13.47 -28.02 -2.41
C THR A 236 12.42 -27.06 -1.84
N PHE A 237 11.81 -26.23 -2.70
CA PHE A 237 10.81 -25.22 -2.39
C PHE A 237 9.80 -25.12 -3.54
N TYR A 238 8.70 -24.39 -3.34
CA TYR A 238 7.67 -24.16 -4.35
C TYR A 238 7.80 -22.75 -4.93
N ILE A 239 7.87 -22.65 -6.26
CA ILE A 239 7.96 -21.39 -6.99
C ILE A 239 6.55 -20.85 -7.25
N LEU A 240 6.26 -19.63 -6.79
CA LEU A 240 5.02 -18.90 -7.10
C LEU A 240 5.18 -17.92 -8.26
N SER A 241 6.38 -17.33 -8.42
CA SER A 241 6.67 -16.36 -9.48
C SER A 241 8.14 -16.43 -9.89
N LEU A 242 8.42 -16.14 -11.16
CA LEU A 242 9.75 -16.07 -11.76
C LEU A 242 9.99 -14.68 -12.37
N LEU A 243 11.22 -14.18 -12.26
CA LEU A 243 11.67 -12.97 -12.94
C LEU A 243 13.02 -13.20 -13.60
N PHE A 244 13.03 -13.39 -14.92
CA PHE A 244 14.25 -13.51 -15.72
C PHE A 244 15.00 -12.18 -15.79
N HIS A 245 16.33 -12.22 -15.92
CA HIS A 245 17.14 -11.01 -16.09
C HIS A 245 16.91 -10.40 -17.49
N PRO A 246 16.78 -9.07 -17.62
CA PRO A 246 16.43 -8.43 -18.90
C PRO A 246 17.50 -8.58 -19.99
N THR A 247 18.76 -8.88 -19.63
CA THR A 247 19.88 -9.01 -20.59
C THR A 247 20.68 -10.31 -20.49
N GLU A 248 20.49 -11.13 -19.45
CA GLU A 248 21.33 -12.30 -19.19
C GLU A 248 20.49 -13.59 -19.31
N GLU A 249 20.87 -14.46 -20.25
CA GLU A 249 20.01 -15.57 -20.68
C GLU A 249 19.95 -16.79 -19.75
N ASP A 250 20.81 -16.87 -18.73
CA ASP A 250 20.79 -17.93 -17.71
C ASP A 250 20.34 -17.43 -16.32
N TRP A 251 20.02 -16.13 -16.17
CA TRP A 251 19.76 -15.53 -14.85
C TRP A 251 18.26 -15.38 -14.57
N ALA A 252 17.82 -15.83 -13.40
CA ALA A 252 16.44 -15.73 -12.96
C ALA A 252 16.32 -15.59 -11.43
N LEU A 253 15.31 -14.85 -10.96
CA LEU A 253 14.83 -14.90 -9.58
C LEU A 253 13.62 -15.81 -9.49
N ALA A 254 13.48 -16.52 -8.37
CA ALA A 254 12.27 -17.25 -8.00
C ALA A 254 11.77 -16.79 -6.63
N TYR A 255 10.50 -16.40 -6.58
CA TYR A 255 9.80 -16.07 -5.34
C TYR A 255 8.97 -17.28 -4.88
N SER A 256 9.06 -17.64 -3.60
CA SER A 256 8.49 -18.85 -3.04
C SER A 256 7.25 -18.62 -2.16
N HIS A 257 6.48 -19.70 -1.93
CA HIS A 257 5.29 -19.66 -1.07
C HIS A 257 5.62 -19.30 0.40
N ASP A 258 6.82 -19.60 0.89
CA ASP A 258 7.30 -19.22 2.22
C ASP A 258 7.95 -17.82 2.28
N GLN A 259 7.62 -16.94 1.32
CA GLN A 259 8.05 -15.53 1.23
C GLN A 259 9.57 -15.36 1.09
N LYS A 260 10.24 -16.28 0.40
CA LYS A 260 11.69 -16.21 0.17
C LYS A 260 12.01 -15.90 -1.28
N LEU A 261 13.13 -15.23 -1.49
CA LEU A 261 13.64 -14.89 -2.81
C LEU A 261 14.94 -15.65 -3.07
N TYR A 262 14.94 -16.44 -4.13
CA TYR A 262 16.09 -17.21 -4.61
C TYR A 262 16.60 -16.63 -5.93
N SER A 263 17.90 -16.74 -6.19
CA SER A 263 18.47 -16.55 -7.54
C SER A 263 19.00 -17.84 -8.13
N SER A 264 18.99 -17.90 -9.46
CA SER A 264 19.75 -18.84 -10.26
C SER A 264 20.54 -18.08 -11.33
N VAL A 265 21.75 -18.56 -11.62
CA VAL A 265 22.61 -18.08 -12.71
C VAL A 265 22.93 -19.19 -13.73
N ASP A 266 22.27 -20.34 -13.60
CA ASP A 266 22.41 -21.51 -14.49
C ASP A 266 21.06 -21.96 -15.06
N PHE A 267 20.15 -21.00 -15.29
CA PHE A 267 18.79 -21.14 -15.81
C PHE A 267 17.91 -22.09 -14.98
N GLY A 268 18.02 -22.03 -13.65
CA GLY A 268 17.17 -22.75 -12.70
C GLY A 268 17.64 -24.16 -12.32
N ARG A 269 18.84 -24.58 -12.74
CA ARG A 269 19.41 -25.90 -12.36
C ARG A 269 19.85 -25.93 -10.90
N LYS A 270 20.29 -24.78 -10.37
CA LYS A 270 20.62 -24.53 -8.96
C LYS A 270 19.99 -23.21 -8.52
N TRP A 271 19.65 -23.15 -7.22
CA TRP A 271 19.04 -21.98 -6.59
C TRP A 271 19.78 -21.62 -5.31
N GLN A 272 20.04 -20.33 -5.12
CA GLN A 272 20.68 -19.73 -3.95
C GLN A 272 19.72 -18.75 -3.27
N LEU A 273 19.54 -18.89 -1.97
CA LEU A 273 18.71 -17.97 -1.17
C LEU A 273 19.37 -16.58 -1.10
N ILE A 274 18.58 -15.52 -1.33
CA ILE A 274 19.00 -14.12 -1.21
C ILE A 274 18.49 -13.54 0.13
N HIS A 275 17.18 -13.68 0.37
CA HIS A 275 16.49 -13.07 1.50
C HIS A 275 15.22 -13.85 1.85
N GLU A 276 14.85 -13.82 3.13
CA GLU A 276 13.59 -14.36 3.65
C GLU A 276 12.64 -13.20 4.00
N GLN A 277 11.32 -13.44 4.05
CA GLN A 277 10.31 -12.40 4.31
C GLN A 277 10.35 -11.24 3.29
N VAL A 278 10.55 -11.55 2.00
CA VAL A 278 10.45 -10.59 0.90
C VAL A 278 8.98 -10.35 0.57
N THR A 279 8.59 -9.10 0.34
CA THR A 279 7.20 -8.74 0.07
C THR A 279 6.80 -9.16 -1.37
N PRO A 280 5.61 -9.79 -1.60
CA PRO A 280 5.21 -10.28 -2.91
C PRO A 280 5.29 -9.22 -4.01
N ASN A 281 5.85 -9.58 -5.16
CA ASN A 281 5.98 -8.74 -6.36
C ASN A 281 6.74 -7.40 -6.14
N ARG A 282 7.51 -7.26 -5.05
CA ARG A 282 8.31 -6.07 -4.72
C ARG A 282 9.82 -6.38 -4.77
N PHE A 283 10.23 -7.08 -5.82
CA PHE A 283 11.62 -7.38 -6.13
C PHE A 283 11.91 -7.12 -7.61
N TYR A 284 13.06 -6.52 -7.89
CA TYR A 284 13.43 -6.01 -9.22
C TYR A 284 14.92 -6.27 -9.50
N TRP A 285 15.25 -6.58 -10.75
CA TRP A 285 16.63 -6.61 -11.22
C TRP A 285 17.22 -5.20 -11.37
N SER A 286 18.55 -5.13 -11.47
CA SER A 286 19.28 -3.93 -11.86
C SER A 286 18.84 -3.41 -13.24
N VAL A 287 19.00 -2.10 -13.48
CA VAL A 287 18.79 -1.50 -14.80
C VAL A 287 20.14 -1.21 -15.46
N SER A 288 20.38 -1.89 -16.58
CA SER A 288 21.65 -1.87 -17.30
C SER A 288 22.08 -0.45 -17.69
N GLY A 289 23.25 -0.03 -17.21
CA GLY A 289 23.82 1.30 -17.47
C GLY A 289 23.39 2.41 -16.49
N LEU A 290 22.56 2.10 -15.50
CA LEU A 290 22.28 2.96 -14.34
C LEU A 290 22.92 2.38 -13.07
N ASP A 291 22.64 1.11 -12.78
CA ASP A 291 23.17 0.42 -11.61
C ASP A 291 24.60 -0.08 -11.86
N LYS A 292 25.40 -0.18 -10.78
CA LYS A 292 26.84 -0.48 -10.86
C LYS A 292 27.14 -1.95 -11.15
N GLU A 293 26.37 -2.85 -10.54
CA GLU A 293 26.53 -4.29 -10.70
C GLU A 293 25.28 -4.89 -11.37
N PRO A 294 25.42 -5.73 -12.42
CA PRO A 294 24.27 -6.30 -13.12
C PRO A 294 23.48 -7.30 -12.25
N ASP A 295 24.17 -8.01 -11.34
CA ASP A 295 23.55 -8.95 -10.41
C ASP A 295 22.97 -8.28 -9.15
N LEU A 296 22.85 -6.95 -9.12
CA LEU A 296 22.16 -6.24 -8.07
C LEU A 296 20.65 -6.53 -8.13
N VAL A 297 20.07 -6.85 -6.98
CA VAL A 297 18.63 -7.04 -6.78
C VAL A 297 18.14 -5.97 -5.80
N HIS A 298 17.09 -5.26 -6.20
CA HIS A 298 16.33 -4.34 -5.38
C HIS A 298 15.14 -5.09 -4.79
N MET A 299 14.92 -5.05 -3.48
CA MET A 299 13.84 -5.80 -2.85
C MET A 299 13.27 -5.09 -1.62
N GLU A 300 11.96 -5.22 -1.44
CA GLU A 300 11.25 -4.86 -0.23
C GLU A 300 11.20 -6.08 0.70
N ALA A 301 11.63 -5.91 1.96
CA ALA A 301 11.68 -7.00 2.92
C ALA A 301 11.15 -6.57 4.30
N HIS A 302 10.50 -7.50 4.99
CA HIS A 302 10.09 -7.33 6.38
C HIS A 302 11.28 -7.53 7.33
N THR A 303 11.21 -6.83 8.45
CA THR A 303 12.10 -6.97 9.61
C THR A 303 11.42 -7.85 10.69
N PRO A 304 12.17 -8.43 11.64
CA PRO A 304 11.59 -9.24 12.72
C PRO A 304 10.53 -8.50 13.56
N ASP A 305 10.61 -7.17 13.64
CA ASP A 305 9.65 -6.30 14.34
C ASP A 305 8.37 -6.02 13.53
N GLY A 306 8.25 -6.56 12.31
CA GLY A 306 7.12 -6.37 11.40
C GLY A 306 7.20 -5.13 10.49
N ASN A 307 8.12 -4.20 10.74
CA ASN A 307 8.37 -3.04 9.88
C ASN A 307 9.00 -3.46 8.54
N VAL A 308 8.87 -2.64 7.50
CA VAL A 308 9.41 -2.94 6.14
C VAL A 308 10.57 -2.01 5.79
N GLN A 309 11.57 -2.54 5.07
CA GLN A 309 12.74 -1.80 4.59
C GLN A 309 13.02 -2.07 3.10
N TYR A 310 13.59 -1.08 2.43
CA TYR A 310 14.16 -1.22 1.09
C TYR A 310 15.60 -1.72 1.20
N VAL A 311 15.86 -2.93 0.69
CA VAL A 311 17.16 -3.60 0.70
C VAL A 311 17.68 -3.74 -0.73
N THR A 312 18.99 -3.59 -0.90
CA THR A 312 19.70 -3.91 -2.15
C THR A 312 20.84 -4.87 -1.85
N CYS A 313 21.01 -5.87 -2.71
CA CYS A 313 21.97 -6.95 -2.48
C CYS A 313 22.40 -7.58 -3.81
N ARG A 314 23.65 -8.04 -3.91
CA ARG A 314 24.10 -8.80 -5.10
C ARG A 314 23.63 -10.25 -5.00
N ALA A 315 22.90 -10.73 -6.00
CA ALA A 315 22.15 -11.99 -5.98
C ALA A 315 23.00 -13.20 -5.56
N GLN A 316 24.25 -13.26 -6.01
CA GLN A 316 25.18 -14.36 -5.75
C GLN A 316 25.99 -14.23 -4.44
N MET A 317 25.98 -13.05 -3.80
CA MET A 317 26.80 -12.76 -2.62
C MET A 317 26.01 -12.11 -1.48
N CYS A 318 24.69 -12.34 -1.42
CA CYS A 318 23.84 -11.75 -0.40
C CYS A 318 24.01 -12.46 0.95
N THR A 319 24.83 -11.86 1.81
CA THR A 319 24.92 -12.15 3.24
C THR A 319 24.46 -10.92 4.01
N GLU A 320 24.11 -11.07 5.29
CA GLU A 320 23.57 -9.97 6.10
C GLU A 320 24.53 -8.78 6.20
N ALA A 321 25.84 -9.04 6.25
CA ALA A 321 26.90 -8.03 6.25
C ALA A 321 27.07 -7.29 4.89
N ASN A 322 26.54 -7.84 3.79
CA ASN A 322 26.64 -7.28 2.44
C ASN A 322 25.32 -6.60 1.98
N ARG A 323 24.29 -6.53 2.84
CA ARG A 323 23.02 -5.87 2.53
C ARG A 323 23.17 -4.35 2.63
N ASN A 324 22.87 -3.65 1.54
CA ASN A 324 22.81 -2.20 1.48
C ASN A 324 21.38 -1.71 1.67
N TYR A 325 21.19 -0.59 2.37
CA TYR A 325 19.90 0.02 2.66
C TYR A 325 19.87 1.43 2.07
N PRO A 326 19.44 1.63 0.80
CA PRO A 326 19.56 2.92 0.11
C PRO A 326 18.63 4.00 0.67
N PHE A 327 17.65 3.62 1.49
CA PHE A 327 16.87 4.52 2.33
C PHE A 327 17.05 4.09 3.80
N PRO A 328 17.43 5.01 4.71
CA PRO A 328 17.79 4.65 6.09
C PRO A 328 16.59 4.46 7.04
N GLY A 329 15.37 4.79 6.60
CA GLY A 329 14.14 4.64 7.37
C GLY A 329 13.33 3.41 6.98
N TYR A 330 12.25 3.16 7.72
CA TYR A 330 11.22 2.20 7.33
C TYR A 330 10.33 2.79 6.22
N ILE A 331 9.84 1.92 5.34
CA ILE A 331 8.90 2.26 4.27
C ILE A 331 7.55 1.58 4.52
N ASP A 332 6.51 2.01 3.81
CA ASP A 332 5.18 1.40 3.89
C ASP A 332 5.14 0.05 3.14
N ILE A 333 4.18 -0.79 3.46
CA ILE A 333 4.04 -2.14 2.88
C ILE A 333 3.60 -2.02 1.42
N SER A 334 4.27 -2.77 0.54
CA SER A 334 4.06 -2.77 -0.90
C SER A 334 4.25 -1.39 -1.56
N SER A 335 5.28 -0.66 -1.15
CA SER A 335 5.54 0.71 -1.58
C SER A 335 6.73 0.90 -2.53
N LEU A 336 7.66 -0.07 -2.59
CA LEU A 336 8.82 -0.01 -3.47
C LEU A 336 8.42 -0.16 -4.95
N VAL A 337 8.82 0.80 -5.79
CA VAL A 337 8.73 0.71 -7.25
C VAL A 337 10.09 1.08 -7.85
N VAL A 338 10.67 0.20 -8.67
CA VAL A 338 11.89 0.46 -9.45
C VAL A 338 11.53 0.39 -10.93
N GLN A 339 11.65 1.50 -11.65
CA GLN A 339 11.28 1.58 -13.07
C GLN A 339 12.11 2.65 -13.79
N ASP A 340 12.76 2.27 -14.89
CA ASP A 340 13.63 3.13 -15.70
C ASP A 340 14.70 3.88 -14.84
N ASP A 341 14.87 5.18 -15.11
CA ASP A 341 15.69 6.12 -14.36
C ASP A 341 15.26 6.26 -12.87
N TYR A 342 14.10 5.74 -12.43
CA TYR A 342 13.46 6.13 -11.17
C TYR A 342 13.33 4.99 -10.14
N ILE A 343 13.32 5.37 -8.86
CA ILE A 343 12.86 4.53 -7.74
C ILE A 343 11.91 5.34 -6.87
N PHE A 344 10.75 4.80 -6.53
CA PHE A 344 9.79 5.40 -5.60
C PHE A 344 9.62 4.54 -4.35
N ILE A 345 9.38 5.21 -3.23
CA ILE A 345 9.03 4.62 -1.92
C ILE A 345 7.99 5.49 -1.21
N GLN A 346 7.21 4.89 -0.32
CA GLN A 346 6.28 5.59 0.56
C GLN A 346 6.73 5.44 2.02
N VAL A 347 6.61 6.51 2.81
CA VAL A 347 7.08 6.54 4.20
C VAL A 347 5.90 6.90 5.13
N PRO A 348 5.48 6.00 6.04
CA PRO A 348 4.33 6.24 6.91
C PRO A 348 4.66 7.29 7.98
N THR A 349 4.02 8.45 7.90
CA THR A 349 4.34 9.65 8.68
C THR A 349 3.12 10.07 9.52
N SER A 350 3.00 9.55 10.74
CA SER A 350 1.97 9.92 11.73
C SER A 350 0.53 10.02 11.18
N GLY A 351 0.12 9.02 10.39
CA GLY A 351 -1.22 8.97 9.78
C GLY A 351 -1.33 9.57 8.37
N ARG A 352 -0.22 9.91 7.71
CA ARG A 352 -0.14 10.27 6.28
C ARG A 352 1.06 9.59 5.62
N ALA A 353 0.91 9.07 4.41
CA ALA A 353 2.05 8.64 3.61
C ALA A 353 2.82 9.88 3.09
N THR A 354 4.15 9.82 3.06
CA THR A 354 4.98 10.78 2.31
C THR A 354 5.79 10.05 1.24
N TYR A 355 5.76 10.59 0.02
CA TYR A 355 6.25 9.93 -1.18
C TYR A 355 7.63 10.47 -1.58
N TYR A 356 8.61 9.60 -1.77
CA TYR A 356 9.98 9.96 -2.16
C TYR A 356 10.33 9.36 -3.53
N VAL A 357 11.20 10.06 -4.25
CA VAL A 357 11.78 9.62 -5.52
C VAL A 357 13.32 9.66 -5.44
N SER A 358 13.97 8.64 -5.98
CA SER A 358 15.37 8.68 -6.39
C SER A 358 15.40 8.69 -7.92
N TYR A 359 16.15 9.63 -8.50
CA TYR A 359 16.42 9.70 -9.94
C TYR A 359 17.86 9.26 -10.19
N LYS A 360 18.09 8.35 -11.13
CA LYS A 360 19.40 7.78 -11.48
C LYS A 360 20.22 7.25 -10.30
N ARG A 361 19.51 6.73 -9.29
CA ARG A 361 20.08 6.20 -8.04
C ARG A 361 20.77 7.26 -7.17
N ASP A 362 20.52 8.55 -7.40
CA ASP A 362 20.84 9.64 -6.47
C ASP A 362 20.05 9.51 -5.15
N SER A 363 20.38 10.32 -4.14
CA SER A 363 19.67 10.35 -2.85
C SER A 363 18.16 10.60 -3.00
N PHE A 364 17.34 9.95 -2.17
CA PHE A 364 15.89 10.12 -2.15
C PHE A 364 15.45 11.54 -1.80
N ILE A 365 14.64 12.15 -2.67
CA ILE A 365 14.06 13.49 -2.50
C ILE A 365 12.54 13.33 -2.33
N GLN A 366 11.95 14.02 -1.35
CA GLN A 366 10.50 14.03 -1.18
C GLN A 366 9.82 14.69 -2.39
N THR A 367 8.91 13.97 -3.04
CA THR A 367 8.09 14.48 -4.15
C THR A 367 7.20 15.64 -3.70
N LYS A 368 6.78 16.48 -4.66
CA LYS A 368 6.04 17.72 -4.44
C LYS A 368 4.78 17.74 -5.31
N LEU A 369 3.66 17.38 -4.69
CA LEU A 369 2.29 17.63 -5.15
C LEU A 369 1.85 19.07 -4.79
N PRO A 370 0.73 19.58 -5.34
CA PRO A 370 0.13 20.83 -4.88
C PRO A 370 -0.23 20.78 -3.39
N LYS A 371 0.05 21.85 -2.61
CA LYS A 371 -0.11 21.80 -1.14
C LYS A 371 -1.53 21.54 -0.63
N TYR A 372 -2.55 21.81 -1.44
CA TYR A 372 -3.96 21.52 -1.11
C TYR A 372 -4.39 20.11 -1.52
N SER A 373 -3.69 19.48 -2.46
CA SER A 373 -3.91 18.09 -2.87
C SER A 373 -3.37 17.20 -1.77
N LEU A 374 -4.26 16.78 -0.87
CA LEU A 374 -3.96 15.74 0.10
C LEU A 374 -4.14 14.40 -0.61
N PRO A 375 -3.07 13.63 -0.88
CA PRO A 375 -3.22 12.28 -1.39
C PRO A 375 -3.85 11.39 -0.31
N LYS A 376 -4.85 10.61 -0.72
CA LYS A 376 -5.31 9.40 -0.03
C LYS A 376 -4.56 8.19 -0.56
N ASP A 377 -4.25 8.19 -1.85
CA ASP A 377 -3.50 7.15 -2.58
C ASP A 377 -2.79 7.77 -3.79
N LEU A 378 -1.70 7.16 -4.26
CA LEU A 378 -0.91 7.60 -5.42
C LEU A 378 -0.29 6.38 -6.13
N HIS A 379 -0.63 6.22 -7.41
CA HIS A 379 -0.07 5.20 -8.30
C HIS A 379 0.84 5.83 -9.35
N ILE A 380 1.96 5.18 -9.65
CA ILE A 380 2.80 5.51 -10.80
C ILE A 380 2.20 4.78 -12.01
N VAL A 381 1.81 5.52 -13.03
CA VAL A 381 1.11 4.99 -14.22
C VAL A 381 2.09 4.67 -15.35
N SER A 382 3.13 5.51 -15.50
CA SER A 382 4.24 5.31 -16.43
C SER A 382 5.41 6.24 -16.04
N THR A 383 6.63 5.77 -16.26
CA THR A 383 7.88 6.56 -16.18
C THR A 383 8.54 6.81 -17.54
N ASP A 384 7.84 6.42 -18.61
CA ASP A 384 8.33 6.45 -19.98
C ASP A 384 8.75 7.86 -20.41
N GLU A 385 9.61 7.90 -21.44
CA GLU A 385 9.98 9.15 -22.10
C GLU A 385 10.63 10.22 -21.19
N LYS A 386 11.19 9.81 -20.04
CA LYS A 386 11.87 10.70 -19.07
C LYS A 386 10.93 11.68 -18.37
N GLN A 387 9.69 11.26 -18.11
CA GLN A 387 8.72 11.97 -17.27
C GLN A 387 7.86 10.97 -16.51
N VAL A 388 7.37 11.32 -15.33
CA VAL A 388 6.53 10.45 -14.51
C VAL A 388 5.08 10.90 -14.61
N PHE A 389 4.22 9.98 -15.04
CA PHE A 389 2.77 10.07 -14.90
C PHE A 389 2.36 9.44 -13.57
N ALA A 390 1.71 10.21 -12.70
CA ALA A 390 1.14 9.73 -11.45
C ALA A 390 -0.37 9.95 -11.42
N ALA A 391 -1.13 8.96 -10.94
CA ALA A 391 -2.54 9.09 -10.64
C ALA A 391 -2.70 9.24 -9.12
N VAL A 392 -3.29 10.34 -8.68
CA VAL A 392 -3.52 10.65 -7.25
C VAL A 392 -5.02 10.65 -6.96
N GLN A 393 -5.45 9.92 -5.94
CA GLN A 393 -6.81 10.06 -5.41
C GLN A 393 -6.78 11.03 -4.24
N GLU A 394 -7.53 12.12 -4.34
CA GLU A 394 -7.65 13.10 -3.26
C GLU A 394 -8.74 12.65 -2.26
N TRP A 395 -8.64 13.06 -0.98
CA TRP A 395 -9.51 12.56 0.10
C TRP A 395 -11.02 12.81 -0.07
N ASN A 396 -11.40 13.70 -0.99
CA ASN A 396 -12.77 14.01 -1.37
C ASN A 396 -13.29 13.20 -2.58
N GLN A 397 -12.43 12.43 -3.26
CA GLN A 397 -12.77 11.68 -4.46
C GLN A 397 -13.12 10.21 -4.14
N ASN A 398 -14.17 9.71 -4.80
CA ASN A 398 -14.53 8.30 -4.88
C ASN A 398 -14.55 7.89 -6.35
N ASP A 399 -14.00 6.70 -6.66
CA ASP A 399 -13.98 6.08 -8.00
C ASP A 399 -13.50 7.02 -9.14
N THR A 400 -12.59 7.93 -8.79
CA THR A 400 -11.93 8.91 -9.68
C THR A 400 -10.52 9.21 -9.15
N TYR A 401 -9.62 9.60 -10.05
CA TYR A 401 -8.25 10.03 -9.74
C TYR A 401 -7.89 11.28 -10.56
N ASN A 402 -6.98 12.10 -10.06
CA ASN A 402 -6.36 13.21 -10.77
C ASN A 402 -5.02 12.76 -11.38
N LEU A 403 -4.81 13.03 -12.67
CA LEU A 403 -3.57 12.74 -13.39
C LEU A 403 -2.58 13.90 -13.24
N TYR A 404 -1.37 13.58 -12.82
CA TYR A 404 -0.27 14.50 -12.53
C TYR A 404 0.98 14.18 -13.37
N LEU A 405 1.71 15.21 -13.79
CA LEU A 405 2.94 15.15 -14.60
C LEU A 405 4.13 15.74 -13.85
N SER A 406 5.21 14.97 -13.69
CA SER A 406 6.44 15.43 -13.02
C SER A 406 7.34 16.33 -13.88
N ASP A 407 8.37 16.92 -13.27
CA ASP A 407 9.60 17.29 -13.99
C ASP A 407 10.43 16.05 -14.39
N THR A 408 11.51 16.23 -15.15
CA THR A 408 12.36 15.12 -15.64
C THR A 408 13.18 14.42 -14.56
N ARG A 409 12.88 14.64 -13.28
CA ARG A 409 13.48 13.97 -12.10
C ARG A 409 12.41 13.33 -11.19
N GLY A 410 11.13 13.40 -11.56
CA GLY A 410 10.05 12.81 -10.77
C GLY A 410 9.68 13.57 -9.50
N ILE A 411 10.16 14.81 -9.31
CA ILE A 411 10.03 15.55 -8.05
C ILE A 411 8.81 16.48 -8.08
N TYR A 412 8.65 17.28 -9.14
CA TYR A 412 7.72 18.41 -9.18
C TYR A 412 6.48 18.13 -10.04
N PHE A 413 5.38 17.74 -9.40
CA PHE A 413 4.15 17.32 -10.08
C PHE A 413 3.16 18.46 -10.32
N THR A 414 2.66 18.56 -11.55
CA THR A 414 1.63 19.51 -11.97
C THR A 414 0.40 18.77 -12.47
N LEU A 415 -0.80 19.29 -12.18
CA LEU A 415 -2.07 18.70 -12.61
C LEU A 415 -2.18 18.73 -14.15
N ALA A 416 -2.50 17.58 -14.74
CA ALA A 416 -2.69 17.40 -16.18
C ALA A 416 -4.15 17.11 -16.54
N MET A 417 -4.87 16.35 -15.71
CA MET A 417 -6.29 16.07 -15.92
C MET A 417 -7.00 15.74 -14.60
N GLU A 418 -8.12 16.38 -14.33
CA GLU A 418 -8.96 16.11 -13.15
C GLU A 418 -9.92 14.95 -13.40
N ASN A 419 -10.35 14.27 -12.33
CA ASN A 419 -11.49 13.36 -12.32
C ASN A 419 -11.48 12.31 -13.46
N VAL A 420 -10.30 11.76 -13.74
CA VAL A 420 -10.17 10.63 -14.67
C VAL A 420 -10.88 9.43 -14.05
N LYS A 421 -11.70 8.74 -14.86
CA LYS A 421 -12.47 7.58 -14.46
C LYS A 421 -11.52 6.42 -14.12
N THR A 422 -11.85 5.67 -13.07
CA THR A 422 -11.28 4.34 -12.85
C THR A 422 -12.28 3.23 -13.12
N THR A 423 -11.73 2.08 -13.48
CA THR A 423 -12.43 0.81 -13.61
C THR A 423 -11.75 -0.21 -12.70
N ARG A 424 -12.48 -1.24 -12.22
CA ARG A 424 -11.91 -2.29 -11.35
C ARG A 424 -11.77 -3.57 -12.15
N GLY A 425 -10.54 -4.08 -12.27
CA GLY A 425 -10.25 -5.37 -12.92
C GLY A 425 -10.71 -6.56 -12.08
N ILE A 426 -10.65 -7.77 -12.63
CA ILE A 426 -11.20 -8.98 -11.98
C ILE A 426 -10.46 -9.29 -10.66
N GLY A 427 -9.15 -9.02 -10.59
CA GLY A 427 -8.35 -9.11 -9.38
C GLY A 427 -8.58 -8.00 -8.33
N GLY A 428 -9.57 -7.13 -8.52
CA GLY A 428 -9.88 -6.00 -7.61
C GLY A 428 -9.02 -4.75 -7.82
N ASN A 429 -7.96 -4.83 -8.64
CA ASN A 429 -7.08 -3.70 -8.97
C ASN A 429 -7.86 -2.55 -9.61
N GLN A 430 -7.59 -1.33 -9.14
CA GLN A 430 -8.07 -0.12 -9.80
C GLN A 430 -7.18 0.16 -11.03
N MET A 431 -7.79 0.23 -12.20
CA MET A 431 -7.17 0.66 -13.46
C MET A 431 -7.69 2.06 -13.80
N LEU A 432 -6.86 2.86 -14.48
CA LEU A 432 -7.22 4.19 -14.95
C LEU A 432 -7.72 4.08 -16.40
N ASP A 433 -8.84 4.73 -16.75
CA ASP A 433 -9.30 4.84 -18.14
C ASP A 433 -8.43 5.86 -18.90
N LEU A 434 -7.16 5.52 -19.14
CA LEU A 434 -6.14 6.28 -19.85
C LEU A 434 -5.39 5.34 -20.80
N TYR A 435 -5.18 5.78 -22.05
CA TYR A 435 -4.54 5.01 -23.09
C TYR A 435 -3.49 5.84 -23.85
N GLU A 436 -2.24 5.38 -23.91
CA GLU A 436 -1.20 5.97 -24.75
C GLU A 436 -1.23 5.38 -26.17
N VAL A 437 -1.22 6.24 -27.20
CA VAL A 437 -1.35 5.79 -28.58
C VAL A 437 0.01 5.41 -29.17
N ALA A 438 0.21 4.10 -29.32
CA ALA A 438 1.48 3.54 -29.75
C ALA A 438 1.93 4.07 -31.13
N GLY A 439 3.16 4.58 -31.20
CA GLY A 439 3.78 5.10 -32.42
C GLY A 439 3.70 6.61 -32.62
N ILE A 440 2.94 7.34 -31.80
CA ILE A 440 2.87 8.81 -31.80
C ILE A 440 3.10 9.33 -30.37
N LYS A 441 4.32 9.81 -30.13
CA LYS A 441 4.82 10.20 -28.81
C LYS A 441 4.03 11.35 -28.20
N GLY A 442 3.62 11.21 -26.93
CA GLY A 442 2.87 12.22 -26.19
C GLY A 442 1.39 12.36 -26.62
N MET A 443 0.82 11.39 -27.34
CA MET A 443 -0.60 11.37 -27.71
C MET A 443 -1.36 10.38 -26.83
N LEU A 444 -2.34 10.89 -26.06
CA LEU A 444 -3.07 10.11 -25.05
C LEU A 444 -4.58 10.29 -25.24
N ILE A 445 -5.36 9.27 -24.88
CA ILE A 445 -6.82 9.28 -24.84
C ILE A 445 -7.27 8.92 -23.42
N ALA A 446 -8.24 9.64 -22.84
CA ALA A 446 -8.68 9.44 -21.46
C ALA A 446 -10.17 9.69 -21.27
N ASN A 447 -10.81 8.96 -20.35
CA ASN A 447 -12.21 9.19 -19.96
C ASN A 447 -12.29 10.08 -18.70
N LYS A 448 -12.80 11.30 -18.85
CA LYS A 448 -13.12 12.20 -17.72
C LYS A 448 -14.51 11.88 -17.19
N ARG A 449 -14.68 11.86 -15.87
CA ARG A 449 -15.99 12.01 -15.23
C ARG A 449 -16.23 13.49 -14.93
N GLN A 450 -17.30 14.05 -15.49
CA GLN A 450 -17.66 15.46 -15.34
C GLN A 450 -19.19 15.59 -15.31
N ASP A 451 -19.71 16.36 -14.34
CA ASP A 451 -21.15 16.57 -14.17
C ASP A 451 -21.95 15.25 -14.08
N ASN A 452 -21.33 14.27 -13.38
CA ASN A 452 -21.68 12.85 -13.27
C ASN A 452 -21.61 12.02 -14.57
N GLN A 453 -21.61 12.65 -15.75
CA GLN A 453 -21.40 12.00 -17.05
C GLN A 453 -19.95 11.54 -17.24
N VAL A 454 -19.71 10.62 -18.18
CA VAL A 454 -18.37 10.18 -18.59
C VAL A 454 -18.14 10.58 -20.05
N LYS A 455 -17.06 11.32 -20.34
CA LYS A 455 -16.71 11.78 -21.68
C LYS A 455 -15.25 11.49 -22.03
N THR A 456 -15.01 11.04 -23.25
CA THR A 456 -13.67 10.74 -23.79
C THR A 456 -12.98 11.98 -24.37
N TYR A 457 -11.71 12.18 -24.01
CA TYR A 457 -10.86 13.27 -24.47
C TYR A 457 -9.56 12.75 -25.09
N ILE A 458 -8.97 13.53 -26.00
CA ILE A 458 -7.64 13.29 -26.60
C ILE A 458 -6.72 14.49 -26.39
N THR A 459 -5.43 14.22 -26.20
CA THR A 459 -4.33 15.21 -26.14
C THR A 459 -3.26 14.85 -27.18
N TYR A 460 -2.65 15.88 -27.78
CA TYR A 460 -1.50 15.76 -28.71
C TYR A 460 -0.21 16.36 -28.13
N ASN A 461 -0.25 16.81 -26.87
CA ASN A 461 0.87 17.45 -26.18
C ASN A 461 1.00 16.95 -24.73
N LYS A 462 0.97 15.62 -24.59
CA LYS A 462 1.30 14.86 -23.37
C LYS A 462 0.44 15.18 -22.13
N GLY A 463 -0.75 15.74 -22.33
CA GLY A 463 -1.71 16.04 -21.25
C GLY A 463 -1.82 17.52 -20.88
N ARG A 464 -1.16 18.42 -21.63
CA ARG A 464 -1.24 19.88 -21.43
C ARG A 464 -2.58 20.48 -21.84
N ASP A 465 -3.11 20.09 -23.01
CA ASP A 465 -4.43 20.51 -23.50
C ASP A 465 -5.22 19.29 -23.99
N TRP A 466 -6.50 19.20 -23.63
CA TRP A 466 -7.39 18.08 -23.96
C TRP A 466 -8.59 18.57 -24.77
N ARG A 467 -9.02 17.80 -25.78
CA ARG A 467 -10.25 18.06 -26.54
C ARG A 467 -11.14 16.82 -26.64
N LEU A 468 -12.46 17.03 -26.73
CA LEU A 468 -13.41 15.95 -27.03
C LEU A 468 -13.14 15.34 -28.42
N LEU A 469 -13.52 14.07 -28.60
CA LEU A 469 -13.48 13.42 -29.91
C LEU A 469 -14.65 13.87 -30.79
N GLN A 470 -14.34 14.30 -32.00
CA GLN A 470 -15.33 14.59 -33.04
C GLN A 470 -15.99 13.29 -33.49
N ALA A 471 -17.33 13.28 -33.55
CA ALA A 471 -18.07 12.14 -34.09
C ALA A 471 -17.88 12.00 -35.62
N PRO A 472 -18.00 10.79 -36.18
CA PRO A 472 -18.07 10.60 -37.63
C PRO A 472 -19.23 11.42 -38.23
N THR A 473 -19.06 11.87 -39.48
CA THR A 473 -20.07 12.65 -40.20
C THR A 473 -21.24 11.80 -40.69
N SER A 474 -21.02 10.51 -40.96
CA SER A 474 -22.03 9.58 -41.46
C SER A 474 -21.92 8.21 -40.81
N ASP A 475 -23.02 7.45 -40.85
CA ASP A 475 -23.08 6.06 -40.41
C ASP A 475 -22.59 5.07 -41.48
N LEU A 476 -22.87 3.78 -41.30
CA LEU A 476 -22.49 2.69 -42.21
C LEU A 476 -23.33 2.63 -43.49
N ASP A 477 -24.59 3.09 -43.45
CA ASP A 477 -25.48 3.18 -44.61
C ASP A 477 -25.22 4.48 -45.42
N GLY A 478 -24.53 5.44 -44.82
CA GLY A 478 -24.18 6.74 -45.41
C GLY A 478 -25.13 7.89 -45.02
N ASN A 479 -25.96 7.72 -43.99
CA ASN A 479 -26.81 8.80 -43.48
C ASN A 479 -26.00 9.78 -42.61
N ASP A 480 -26.33 11.08 -42.65
CA ASP A 480 -25.65 12.12 -41.86
C ASP A 480 -25.92 11.97 -40.34
N ILE A 481 -24.86 11.92 -39.53
CA ILE A 481 -24.94 11.86 -38.07
C ILE A 481 -24.92 13.28 -37.49
N HIS A 482 -26.07 13.75 -37.02
CA HIS A 482 -26.20 15.07 -36.37
C HIS A 482 -25.67 15.04 -34.92
N CYS A 483 -24.35 15.09 -34.75
CA CYS A 483 -23.67 15.14 -33.45
C CYS A 483 -22.75 16.37 -33.33
N ILE A 484 -23.04 17.27 -32.40
CA ILE A 484 -22.39 18.59 -32.28
C ILE A 484 -21.73 18.77 -30.89
N LEU A 485 -20.44 19.10 -30.90
CA LEU A 485 -19.66 19.42 -29.69
C LEU A 485 -20.18 20.69 -29.00
N PRO A 486 -20.13 20.80 -27.65
CA PRO A 486 -19.67 19.81 -26.67
C PRO A 486 -20.80 18.92 -26.12
N PHE A 487 -22.01 19.04 -26.65
CA PHE A 487 -23.21 18.33 -26.18
C PHE A 487 -23.22 16.86 -26.61
N CYS A 488 -22.79 16.59 -27.84
CA CYS A 488 -22.60 15.25 -28.38
C CYS A 488 -21.17 15.08 -28.91
N SER A 489 -20.58 13.91 -28.68
CA SER A 489 -19.21 13.55 -29.07
C SER A 489 -19.09 12.04 -29.32
N LEU A 490 -17.96 11.61 -29.89
CA LEU A 490 -17.57 10.21 -29.86
C LEU A 490 -17.00 9.84 -28.48
N HIS A 491 -17.40 8.69 -27.96
CA HIS A 491 -16.96 8.16 -26.69
C HIS A 491 -16.44 6.74 -26.85
N LEU A 492 -15.27 6.45 -26.27
CA LEU A 492 -14.55 5.20 -26.47
C LEU A 492 -14.42 4.44 -25.15
N GLN A 493 -14.55 3.12 -25.26
CA GLN A 493 -14.11 2.22 -24.21
C GLN A 493 -12.57 2.15 -24.27
N LEU A 494 -11.91 2.35 -23.13
CA LEU A 494 -10.45 2.34 -23.01
C LEU A 494 -9.96 1.14 -22.19
N GLN A 495 -10.80 0.11 -22.06
CA GLN A 495 -10.52 -1.07 -21.25
C GLN A 495 -9.68 -2.06 -22.06
N MET A 496 -8.47 -2.32 -21.57
CA MET A 496 -7.59 -3.35 -22.13
C MET A 496 -8.16 -4.74 -21.82
N SER A 497 -7.95 -5.70 -22.72
CA SER A 497 -8.29 -7.10 -22.46
C SER A 497 -7.34 -7.69 -21.41
N GLU A 498 -7.86 -8.33 -20.37
CA GLU A 498 -7.06 -9.16 -19.45
C GLU A 498 -6.56 -10.46 -20.13
N ASN A 499 -7.23 -10.89 -21.22
CA ASN A 499 -6.79 -12.02 -22.07
C ASN A 499 -5.86 -11.51 -23.20
N PRO A 500 -4.57 -11.93 -23.26
CA PRO A 500 -3.60 -11.43 -24.23
C PRO A 500 -3.79 -11.97 -25.66
N TYR A 501 -4.62 -13.01 -25.85
CA TYR A 501 -4.91 -13.62 -27.16
C TYR A 501 -6.13 -12.98 -27.87
N LEU A 502 -6.76 -11.98 -27.25
CA LEU A 502 -7.86 -11.20 -27.78
C LEU A 502 -7.44 -9.73 -27.96
N SER A 503 -8.15 -8.98 -28.80
CA SER A 503 -7.97 -7.53 -28.87
C SER A 503 -8.67 -6.87 -27.69
N GLY A 504 -8.03 -5.87 -27.07
CA GLY A 504 -8.71 -4.95 -26.16
C GLY A 504 -9.76 -4.10 -26.90
N THR A 505 -10.61 -3.41 -26.13
CA THR A 505 -11.65 -2.51 -26.66
C THR A 505 -11.08 -1.31 -27.44
N ILE A 506 -9.78 -1.02 -27.26
CA ILE A 506 -9.00 -0.08 -28.06
C ILE A 506 -7.67 -0.72 -28.47
N SER A 507 -7.27 -0.55 -29.73
CA SER A 507 -6.11 -1.21 -30.33
C SER A 507 -5.31 -0.26 -31.23
N THR A 508 -4.03 -0.13 -30.91
CA THR A 508 -3.01 0.65 -31.66
C THR A 508 -1.70 -0.13 -31.64
N LYS A 509 -0.79 0.15 -32.60
CA LYS A 509 0.55 -0.44 -32.62
C LYS A 509 1.57 0.58 -33.11
N SER A 510 2.76 0.57 -32.49
CA SER A 510 3.93 1.36 -32.93
C SER A 510 4.40 1.01 -34.35
N SER A 511 3.98 -0.15 -34.87
CA SER A 511 4.15 -0.55 -36.26
C SER A 511 3.19 0.12 -37.25
N VAL A 512 2.14 0.83 -36.79
CA VAL A 512 1.08 1.41 -37.63
C VAL A 512 0.66 2.81 -37.12
N PRO A 513 1.58 3.80 -37.10
CA PRO A 513 1.31 5.12 -36.53
C PRO A 513 0.15 5.82 -37.24
N GLY A 514 -0.76 6.38 -36.43
CA GLY A 514 -1.93 7.14 -36.89
C GLY A 514 -3.21 6.32 -37.07
N ILE A 515 -3.13 4.98 -37.12
CA ILE A 515 -4.33 4.12 -37.11
C ILE A 515 -4.71 3.80 -35.66
N ILE A 516 -5.98 4.05 -35.32
CA ILE A 516 -6.56 3.77 -34.00
C ILE A 516 -7.90 3.08 -34.22
N VAL A 517 -8.08 1.89 -33.67
CA VAL A 517 -9.35 1.14 -33.70
C VAL A 517 -9.91 1.08 -32.29
N ALA A 518 -11.20 1.38 -32.10
CA ALA A 518 -11.84 1.35 -30.78
C ALA A 518 -13.35 1.08 -30.82
N THR A 519 -13.83 0.29 -29.85
CA THR A 519 -15.25 0.16 -29.49
C THR A 519 -15.72 1.42 -28.75
N GLY A 520 -16.94 1.87 -29.03
CA GLY A 520 -17.48 3.07 -28.42
C GLY A 520 -18.94 3.35 -28.77
N ASN A 521 -19.40 4.54 -28.45
CA ASN A 521 -20.71 5.06 -28.83
C ASN A 521 -20.64 6.55 -29.18
N ILE A 522 -21.65 7.02 -29.91
CA ILE A 522 -21.85 8.44 -30.18
C ILE A 522 -22.96 8.93 -29.25
N GLY A 523 -22.78 10.08 -28.60
CA GLY A 523 -23.81 10.63 -27.71
C GLY A 523 -23.28 11.68 -26.74
N ALA A 524 -24.05 11.92 -25.67
CA ALA A 524 -23.69 12.85 -24.62
C ALA A 524 -22.79 12.25 -23.51
N GLU A 525 -22.68 10.92 -23.44
CA GLU A 525 -21.80 10.22 -22.49
C GLU A 525 -21.44 8.82 -22.98
N LEU A 526 -20.39 8.24 -22.39
CA LEU A 526 -19.94 6.87 -22.65
C LEU A 526 -20.99 5.85 -22.19
N SER A 527 -21.45 5.02 -23.12
CA SER A 527 -22.35 3.89 -22.90
C SER A 527 -21.61 2.56 -23.05
N TYR A 528 -22.09 1.55 -22.32
CA TYR A 528 -21.73 0.15 -22.50
C TYR A 528 -22.78 -0.65 -23.30
N ASN A 529 -23.96 -0.06 -23.51
CA ASN A 529 -25.03 -0.63 -24.33
C ASN A 529 -25.08 0.08 -25.69
N ASN A 530 -25.43 -0.64 -26.75
CA ASN A 530 -25.50 -0.15 -28.14
C ASN A 530 -24.18 0.50 -28.59
N VAL A 531 -23.11 -0.29 -28.52
CA VAL A 531 -21.74 0.12 -28.86
C VAL A 531 -21.32 -0.42 -30.23
N GLY A 532 -20.73 0.43 -31.05
CA GLY A 532 -20.18 0.09 -32.36
C GLY A 532 -18.67 0.23 -32.39
N MET A 533 -18.03 -0.23 -33.46
CA MET A 533 -16.60 -0.04 -33.66
C MET A 533 -16.28 1.11 -34.60
N PHE A 534 -15.29 1.90 -34.20
CA PHE A 534 -14.81 3.08 -34.89
C PHE A 534 -13.32 2.97 -35.21
N ILE A 535 -12.89 3.64 -36.28
CA ILE A 535 -11.50 3.71 -36.69
C ILE A 535 -11.12 5.14 -37.10
N SER A 536 -9.95 5.57 -36.67
CA SER A 536 -9.22 6.72 -37.17
C SER A 536 -8.06 6.25 -38.03
N SER A 537 -7.74 6.99 -39.10
CA SER A 537 -6.56 6.77 -39.96
C SER A 537 -5.55 7.92 -39.91
N ASP A 538 -5.82 8.97 -39.14
CA ASP A 538 -5.14 10.26 -39.12
C ASP A 538 -4.79 10.75 -37.70
N ALA A 539 -4.57 9.82 -36.77
CA ALA A 539 -4.26 10.07 -35.37
C ALA A 539 -5.39 10.72 -34.55
N GLY A 540 -6.66 10.41 -34.85
CA GLY A 540 -7.82 10.84 -34.06
C GLY A 540 -8.36 12.23 -34.44
N ASN A 541 -8.00 12.75 -35.62
CA ASN A 541 -8.57 13.98 -36.16
C ASN A 541 -9.93 13.71 -36.82
N SER A 542 -10.06 12.61 -37.56
CA SER A 542 -11.31 12.11 -38.12
C SER A 542 -11.55 10.64 -37.76
N TRP A 543 -12.83 10.28 -37.61
CA TRP A 543 -13.30 8.94 -37.27
C TRP A 543 -14.34 8.48 -38.28
N ARG A 544 -14.43 7.17 -38.51
CA ARG A 544 -15.53 6.50 -39.23
C ARG A 544 -15.98 5.28 -38.44
N GLN A 545 -17.25 4.92 -38.54
CA GLN A 545 -17.74 3.64 -38.06
C GLN A 545 -17.29 2.52 -39.02
N ILE A 546 -17.10 1.30 -38.52
CA ILE A 546 -16.74 0.12 -39.35
C ILE A 546 -17.59 -1.12 -39.07
N PHE A 547 -18.13 -1.28 -37.86
CA PHE A 547 -19.04 -2.37 -37.50
C PHE A 547 -20.08 -1.89 -36.48
N GLU A 548 -21.27 -2.50 -36.47
CA GLU A 548 -22.29 -2.29 -35.43
C GLU A 548 -22.04 -3.12 -34.17
N GLU A 549 -21.23 -4.16 -34.26
CA GLU A 549 -20.94 -5.11 -33.17
C GLU A 549 -19.44 -5.18 -32.89
N GLU A 550 -19.08 -5.57 -31.65
CA GLU A 550 -17.68 -5.78 -31.25
C GLU A 550 -17.01 -6.91 -32.04
N HIS A 551 -15.85 -6.59 -32.64
CA HIS A 551 -14.96 -7.55 -33.28
C HIS A 551 -13.55 -7.36 -32.73
N ASN A 552 -12.82 -8.46 -32.53
CA ASN A 552 -11.39 -8.40 -32.26
C ASN A 552 -10.65 -7.97 -33.54
N VAL A 553 -9.69 -7.05 -33.45
CA VAL A 553 -8.94 -6.54 -34.61
C VAL A 553 -7.43 -6.68 -34.43
N TRP A 554 -6.77 -7.27 -35.44
CA TRP A 554 -5.32 -7.47 -35.49
C TRP A 554 -4.70 -6.71 -36.66
N PHE A 555 -3.49 -6.18 -36.42
CA PHE A 555 -2.67 -5.48 -37.40
C PHE A 555 -1.63 -6.44 -37.99
N LEU A 556 -1.73 -6.70 -39.29
CA LEU A 556 -0.91 -7.66 -40.03
C LEU A 556 -0.04 -6.94 -41.08
N ASP A 557 1.08 -7.56 -41.50
CA ASP A 557 2.15 -6.98 -42.33
C ASP A 557 2.42 -5.50 -42.06
N LYS A 558 2.82 -5.14 -40.83
CA LYS A 558 3.12 -3.74 -40.44
C LYS A 558 1.98 -2.74 -40.72
N GLY A 559 0.72 -3.19 -40.72
CA GLY A 559 -0.46 -2.39 -41.07
C GLY A 559 -0.93 -2.54 -42.53
N GLY A 560 -0.29 -3.43 -43.30
CA GLY A 560 -0.64 -3.80 -44.66
C GLY A 560 -1.95 -4.60 -44.77
N ALA A 561 -2.43 -5.19 -43.67
CA ALA A 561 -3.81 -5.67 -43.56
C ALA A 561 -4.36 -5.44 -42.15
N LEU A 562 -5.64 -5.11 -42.06
CA LEU A 562 -6.43 -5.19 -40.84
C LEU A 562 -7.31 -6.44 -40.94
N VAL A 563 -7.29 -7.30 -39.92
CA VAL A 563 -8.16 -8.48 -39.83
C VAL A 563 -9.08 -8.33 -38.64
N ALA A 564 -10.38 -8.52 -38.85
CA ALA A 564 -11.41 -8.45 -37.81
C ALA A 564 -12.20 -9.76 -37.71
N VAL A 565 -12.45 -10.23 -36.49
CA VAL A 565 -13.22 -11.45 -36.18
C VAL A 565 -14.25 -11.13 -35.10
N LYS A 566 -15.51 -11.51 -35.32
CA LYS A 566 -16.59 -11.29 -34.34
C LYS A 566 -16.23 -11.92 -32.99
N GLN A 567 -16.62 -11.26 -31.91
CA GLN A 567 -16.28 -11.66 -30.53
C GLN A 567 -16.75 -13.10 -30.20
N PRO A 568 -16.06 -13.86 -29.33
CA PRO A 568 -16.22 -15.33 -29.22
C PRO A 568 -17.57 -15.87 -28.72
N SER A 569 -18.52 -15.02 -28.37
CA SER A 569 -19.85 -15.40 -27.86
C SER A 569 -20.73 -16.15 -28.86
N VAL A 570 -20.38 -16.12 -30.16
CA VAL A 570 -21.05 -16.86 -31.23
C VAL A 570 -19.99 -17.57 -32.09
N PRO A 571 -20.13 -18.88 -32.40
CA PRO A 571 -19.14 -19.59 -33.19
C PRO A 571 -19.13 -19.08 -34.64
N THR A 572 -17.94 -18.81 -35.18
CA THR A 572 -17.76 -18.24 -36.52
C THR A 572 -16.87 -19.13 -37.39
N ARG A 573 -17.08 -19.08 -38.71
CA ARG A 573 -16.17 -19.62 -39.73
C ARG A 573 -15.62 -18.54 -40.67
N HIS A 574 -16.05 -17.29 -40.47
CA HIS A 574 -15.72 -16.15 -41.33
C HIS A 574 -14.87 -15.13 -40.56
N LEU A 575 -13.95 -14.50 -41.26
CA LEU A 575 -13.19 -13.33 -40.83
C LEU A 575 -13.34 -12.22 -41.87
N TRP A 576 -13.05 -10.98 -41.47
CA TRP A 576 -13.06 -9.80 -42.34
C TRP A 576 -11.63 -9.31 -42.55
N VAL A 577 -11.28 -8.92 -43.78
CA VAL A 577 -9.96 -8.36 -44.12
C VAL A 577 -10.11 -7.03 -44.84
N SER A 578 -9.32 -6.04 -44.45
CA SER A 578 -9.22 -4.74 -45.13
C SER A 578 -7.77 -4.39 -45.50
N PHE A 579 -7.58 -3.88 -46.72
CA PHE A 579 -6.29 -3.44 -47.29
C PHE A 579 -6.23 -1.91 -47.52
N ASP A 580 -7.30 -1.18 -47.19
CA ASP A 580 -7.49 0.25 -47.42
C ASP A 580 -7.64 1.06 -46.12
N GLU A 581 -7.00 0.55 -45.06
CA GLU A 581 -7.08 1.09 -43.69
C GLU A 581 -8.48 0.99 -43.05
N GLY A 582 -9.31 0.03 -43.46
CA GLY A 582 -10.65 -0.15 -42.89
C GLY A 582 -11.65 0.86 -43.44
N ARG A 583 -11.69 1.05 -44.77
CA ARG A 583 -12.80 1.72 -45.48
C ARG A 583 -13.69 0.69 -46.17
N GLN A 584 -13.10 -0.39 -46.70
CA GLN A 584 -13.80 -1.55 -47.22
C GLN A 584 -13.29 -2.82 -46.51
N TRP A 585 -14.22 -3.74 -46.22
CA TRP A 585 -13.96 -5.01 -45.58
C TRP A 585 -14.46 -6.15 -46.48
N THR A 586 -13.60 -7.14 -46.71
CA THR A 586 -13.91 -8.35 -47.50
C THR A 586 -14.09 -9.54 -46.57
N GLN A 587 -15.13 -10.34 -46.76
CA GLN A 587 -15.42 -11.51 -45.93
C GLN A 587 -14.75 -12.77 -46.51
N HIS A 588 -14.00 -13.49 -45.68
CA HIS A 588 -13.32 -14.73 -46.07
C HIS A 588 -13.68 -15.87 -45.11
N SER A 589 -13.94 -17.07 -45.64
CA SER A 589 -14.19 -18.26 -44.81
C SER A 589 -12.87 -18.95 -44.49
N PHE A 590 -12.49 -19.01 -43.21
CA PHE A 590 -11.25 -19.68 -42.78
C PHE A 590 -11.46 -21.18 -42.47
N SER A 591 -12.71 -21.59 -42.25
CA SER A 591 -13.13 -22.95 -41.94
C SER A 591 -14.39 -23.32 -42.72
N SER A 592 -14.66 -24.62 -42.84
CA SER A 592 -15.97 -25.16 -43.28
C SER A 592 -16.97 -25.23 -42.11
N VAL A 593 -16.49 -25.56 -40.91
CA VAL A 593 -17.26 -25.71 -39.67
C VAL A 593 -17.05 -24.48 -38.76
N PRO A 594 -18.12 -23.89 -38.17
CA PRO A 594 -17.98 -22.80 -37.20
C PRO A 594 -17.16 -23.20 -35.98
N LEU A 595 -16.27 -22.29 -35.55
CA LEU A 595 -15.37 -22.44 -34.41
C LEU A 595 -15.73 -21.41 -33.33
N PHE A 596 -15.78 -21.85 -32.07
CA PHE A 596 -15.67 -20.94 -30.92
C PHE A 596 -14.21 -20.55 -30.79
N VAL A 597 -13.87 -19.30 -31.10
CA VAL A 597 -12.48 -18.79 -31.11
C VAL A 597 -12.10 -18.33 -29.71
N ASP A 598 -11.45 -19.19 -28.94
CA ASP A 598 -10.99 -18.83 -27.58
C ASP A 598 -9.85 -17.80 -27.58
N GLY A 599 -9.11 -17.71 -28.70
CA GLY A 599 -8.15 -16.65 -28.97
C GLY A 599 -7.40 -16.82 -30.28
N VAL A 600 -6.49 -15.88 -30.57
CA VAL A 600 -5.66 -15.89 -31.78
C VAL A 600 -4.20 -15.57 -31.47
N LEU A 601 -3.31 -16.40 -32.00
CA LEU A 601 -1.88 -16.17 -32.04
C LEU A 601 -1.48 -15.55 -33.39
N VAL A 602 -0.63 -14.52 -33.39
CA VAL A 602 0.01 -13.99 -34.61
C VAL A 602 1.49 -14.36 -34.57
N GLU A 603 2.12 -14.59 -35.72
CA GLU A 603 3.57 -14.84 -35.83
C GLU A 603 4.39 -13.76 -35.13
N ALA A 604 5.36 -14.18 -34.31
CA ALA A 604 6.26 -13.28 -33.59
C ALA A 604 7.37 -12.74 -34.49
N GLY A 605 7.22 -11.51 -35.03
CA GLY A 605 8.27 -10.90 -35.84
C GLY A 605 8.00 -9.47 -36.28
N THR A 606 8.41 -9.17 -37.51
CA THR A 606 8.13 -7.88 -38.19
C THR A 606 7.37 -8.03 -39.51
N GLU A 607 7.20 -9.26 -40.01
CA GLU A 607 6.37 -9.57 -41.19
C GLU A 607 5.00 -10.14 -40.78
N ASN A 608 4.97 -10.94 -39.69
CA ASN A 608 3.77 -11.45 -39.03
C ASN A 608 2.81 -12.20 -39.97
N GLN A 609 3.34 -12.97 -40.94
CA GLN A 609 2.64 -13.53 -42.12
C GLN A 609 1.66 -14.68 -41.81
N ILE A 610 1.70 -15.22 -40.59
CA ILE A 610 0.88 -16.36 -40.17
C ILE A 610 0.06 -15.97 -38.94
N MET A 611 -1.21 -16.39 -38.95
CA MET A 611 -2.18 -16.16 -37.88
C MET A 611 -2.83 -17.51 -37.54
N THR A 612 -2.81 -17.92 -36.28
CA THR A 612 -3.33 -19.22 -35.84
C THR A 612 -4.46 -19.00 -34.84
N PHE A 613 -5.68 -19.31 -35.26
CA PHE A 613 -6.85 -19.31 -34.38
C PHE A 613 -6.80 -20.59 -33.55
N PHE A 614 -7.06 -20.49 -32.24
CA PHE A 614 -7.25 -21.65 -31.39
C PHE A 614 -8.65 -21.60 -30.76
N GLY A 615 -9.26 -22.76 -30.59
CA GLY A 615 -10.65 -22.82 -30.19
C GLY A 615 -11.21 -24.24 -30.16
N HIS A 616 -12.55 -24.34 -30.18
CA HIS A 616 -13.27 -25.61 -30.18
C HIS A 616 -14.50 -25.57 -31.09
N PHE A 617 -14.87 -26.71 -31.71
CA PHE A 617 -16.11 -26.81 -32.50
C PHE A 617 -17.36 -26.97 -31.61
N SER A 618 -17.18 -27.50 -30.38
CA SER A 618 -18.22 -27.65 -29.37
C SER A 618 -17.57 -27.68 -27.98
N HIS A 619 -18.28 -27.30 -26.92
CA HIS A 619 -17.73 -27.26 -25.56
C HIS A 619 -17.22 -28.61 -25.01
N ARG A 620 -17.40 -29.71 -25.76
CA ARG A 620 -16.89 -31.07 -25.50
C ARG A 620 -16.01 -31.63 -26.64
N SER A 621 -15.63 -30.83 -27.64
CA SER A 621 -14.69 -31.26 -28.68
C SER A 621 -13.25 -31.02 -28.23
N GLU A 622 -12.31 -31.79 -28.78
CA GLU A 622 -10.88 -31.54 -28.69
C GLU A 622 -10.52 -30.14 -29.20
N TRP A 623 -9.44 -29.56 -28.69
CA TRP A 623 -8.88 -28.29 -29.14
C TRP A 623 -8.53 -28.32 -30.63
N GLN A 624 -8.98 -27.29 -31.36
CA GLN A 624 -8.76 -27.10 -32.78
C GLN A 624 -7.85 -25.89 -33.00
N LEU A 625 -6.86 -26.04 -33.86
CA LEU A 625 -6.00 -24.96 -34.32
C LEU A 625 -6.16 -24.78 -35.82
N ILE A 626 -6.51 -23.57 -36.24
CA ILE A 626 -6.63 -23.19 -37.64
C ILE A 626 -5.54 -22.18 -37.95
N LYS A 627 -4.46 -22.68 -38.56
CA LYS A 627 -3.40 -21.87 -39.15
C LYS A 627 -3.93 -21.20 -40.41
N ILE A 628 -3.66 -19.91 -40.54
CA ILE A 628 -4.07 -19.05 -41.64
C ILE A 628 -2.81 -18.35 -42.16
N ASP A 629 -2.47 -18.60 -43.42
CA ASP A 629 -1.44 -17.87 -44.16
C ASP A 629 -2.13 -16.87 -45.10
N TYR A 630 -1.89 -15.58 -44.88
CA TYR A 630 -2.42 -14.48 -45.70
C TYR A 630 -1.40 -13.92 -46.69
N LYS A 631 -0.17 -14.44 -46.71
CA LYS A 631 0.87 -14.11 -47.70
C LYS A 631 0.38 -14.36 -49.12
N SER A 632 -0.45 -15.39 -49.29
CA SER A 632 -1.15 -15.76 -50.53
C SER A 632 -2.07 -14.68 -51.10
N ILE A 633 -2.49 -13.68 -50.30
CA ILE A 633 -3.31 -12.56 -50.78
C ILE A 633 -2.45 -11.46 -51.45
N TYR A 634 -1.15 -11.40 -51.17
CA TYR A 634 -0.27 -10.37 -51.74
C TYR A 634 0.35 -10.78 -53.07
N SER A 635 0.05 -10.02 -54.11
CA SER A 635 0.56 -10.26 -55.47
C SER A 635 2.08 -10.06 -55.62
N ARG A 636 2.68 -9.14 -54.86
CA ARG A 636 4.10 -8.74 -54.95
C ARG A 636 4.57 -8.01 -53.69
N LYS A 637 5.87 -7.69 -53.63
CA LYS A 637 6.40 -6.69 -52.69
C LYS A 637 6.07 -5.27 -53.18
N CYS A 638 5.92 -4.34 -52.25
CA CYS A 638 5.69 -2.93 -52.56
C CYS A 638 6.93 -2.26 -53.16
N THR A 639 6.71 -1.24 -53.98
CA THR A 639 7.70 -0.34 -54.59
C THR A 639 7.41 1.10 -54.16
N GLU A 640 8.29 2.05 -54.52
CA GLU A 640 8.11 3.47 -54.16
C GLU A 640 6.77 4.07 -54.64
N GLU A 641 6.20 3.55 -55.73
CA GLU A 641 4.90 3.97 -56.27
C GLU A 641 3.71 3.48 -55.42
N ASP A 642 3.89 2.47 -54.56
CA ASP A 642 2.86 1.99 -53.64
C ASP A 642 2.77 2.83 -52.35
N TYR A 643 3.65 3.81 -52.16
CA TYR A 643 3.71 4.63 -50.95
C TYR A 643 3.12 6.03 -51.13
N GLN A 644 2.67 6.59 -50.01
CA GLN A 644 2.19 7.96 -49.88
C GLN A 644 2.73 8.58 -48.58
N THR A 645 2.97 9.90 -48.62
CA THR A 645 3.37 10.67 -47.44
C THR A 645 2.14 11.13 -46.67
N TRP A 646 2.09 10.84 -45.38
CA TRP A 646 1.10 11.39 -44.45
C TRP A 646 1.79 12.33 -43.45
N HIS A 647 1.18 13.49 -43.20
CA HIS A 647 1.67 14.48 -42.25
C HIS A 647 0.89 14.37 -40.94
N LEU A 648 1.58 14.24 -39.81
CA LEU A 648 0.94 14.32 -38.51
C LEU A 648 0.52 15.78 -38.24
N HIS A 649 -0.73 15.99 -37.82
CA HIS A 649 -1.25 17.28 -37.41
C HIS A 649 -2.28 17.14 -36.28
N ASN A 650 -2.55 18.24 -35.57
CA ASN A 650 -3.71 18.38 -34.69
C ASN A 650 -4.62 19.49 -35.25
N GLN A 651 -5.81 19.13 -35.74
CA GLN A 651 -6.79 20.06 -36.33
C GLN A 651 -6.19 20.99 -37.40
N GLY A 652 -5.27 20.47 -38.22
CA GLY A 652 -4.57 21.20 -39.28
C GLY A 652 -3.24 21.84 -38.88
N GLU A 653 -2.91 21.97 -37.59
CA GLU A 653 -1.59 22.44 -37.14
C GLU A 653 -0.53 21.32 -37.25
N PRO A 654 0.52 21.48 -38.08
CA PRO A 654 1.47 20.41 -38.40
C PRO A 654 2.63 20.27 -37.42
N CYS A 655 2.70 21.11 -36.37
CA CYS A 655 3.76 21.08 -35.35
C CYS A 655 3.28 20.37 -34.08
N VAL A 656 3.36 19.04 -34.05
CA VAL A 656 3.04 18.21 -32.88
C VAL A 656 4.30 17.93 -32.07
N MET A 657 4.26 18.10 -30.75
CA MET A 657 5.44 18.01 -29.86
C MET A 657 6.66 18.83 -30.34
N GLY A 658 6.42 19.98 -30.98
CA GLY A 658 7.46 20.86 -31.51
C GLY A 658 8.17 20.32 -32.76
N GLN A 659 7.61 19.32 -33.44
CA GLN A 659 8.11 18.76 -34.70
C GLN A 659 7.02 18.69 -35.77
N LYS A 660 7.43 18.88 -37.03
CA LYS A 660 6.66 18.50 -38.21
C LYS A 660 7.12 17.11 -38.64
N GLN A 661 6.29 16.12 -38.36
CA GLN A 661 6.59 14.71 -38.61
C GLN A 661 5.91 14.23 -39.89
N ILE A 662 6.69 13.62 -40.78
CA ILE A 662 6.22 13.07 -42.06
C ILE A 662 6.43 11.56 -42.04
N TYR A 663 5.35 10.82 -42.18
CA TYR A 663 5.31 9.37 -42.18
C TYR A 663 5.11 8.83 -43.60
N MET A 664 5.72 7.69 -43.90
CA MET A 664 5.38 6.88 -45.06
C MET A 664 4.27 5.89 -44.68
N LYS A 665 3.21 5.86 -45.48
CA LYS A 665 2.13 4.86 -45.41
C LYS A 665 2.00 4.18 -46.78
N ARG A 666 1.57 2.92 -46.83
CA ARG A 666 1.13 2.31 -48.10
C ARG A 666 -0.12 3.05 -48.60
N ARG A 667 -0.29 3.14 -49.92
CA ARG A 667 -1.54 3.61 -50.53
C ARG A 667 -2.68 2.65 -50.17
N PRO A 668 -3.82 3.15 -49.65
CA PRO A 668 -4.99 2.33 -49.38
C PRO A 668 -5.43 1.57 -50.64
N GLY A 669 -5.60 0.25 -50.53
CA GLY A 669 -6.04 -0.62 -51.63
C GLY A 669 -4.91 -1.28 -52.45
N ASN A 670 -3.62 -0.95 -52.24
CA ASN A 670 -2.53 -1.61 -52.96
C ASN A 670 -2.20 -3.00 -52.36
N TYR A 671 -2.42 -4.08 -53.10
CA TYR A 671 -2.20 -5.48 -52.68
C TYR A 671 -0.73 -5.91 -52.75
N CYS A 672 0.13 -5.27 -51.94
CA CYS A 672 1.55 -5.58 -51.84
C CYS A 672 2.07 -5.70 -50.39
N MET A 673 3.10 -6.55 -50.22
CA MET A 673 3.82 -6.77 -48.96
C MET A 673 4.82 -5.65 -48.66
N LEU A 674 4.89 -5.22 -47.39
CA LEU A 674 5.88 -4.26 -46.90
C LEU A 674 7.25 -4.91 -46.69
N GLY A 675 8.32 -4.18 -47.03
CA GLY A 675 9.69 -4.68 -46.90
C GLY A 675 10.20 -4.74 -45.46
N LYS A 676 11.21 -5.57 -45.18
CA LYS A 676 11.87 -5.61 -43.85
C LYS A 676 12.42 -4.24 -43.47
N ASP A 677 13.10 -3.57 -44.40
CA ASP A 677 13.79 -2.29 -44.24
C ASP A 677 12.87 -1.04 -44.32
N TYR A 678 11.55 -1.23 -44.23
CA TYR A 678 10.54 -0.17 -44.34
C TYR A 678 10.63 0.85 -43.18
N SER A 679 11.43 1.90 -43.37
CA SER A 679 11.52 3.05 -42.46
C SER A 679 10.27 3.92 -42.56
N ARG A 680 9.55 4.11 -41.45
CA ARG A 680 8.20 4.71 -41.46
C ARG A 680 8.17 6.23 -41.27
N MET A 681 9.19 6.82 -40.67
CA MET A 681 9.28 8.26 -40.46
C MET A 681 10.35 8.80 -41.41
N LEU A 682 9.92 9.55 -42.43
CA LEU A 682 10.79 10.09 -43.47
C LEU A 682 11.54 11.33 -42.99
N SER A 683 10.89 12.15 -42.16
CA SER A 683 11.50 13.33 -41.54
C SER A 683 10.76 13.77 -40.29
N ALA A 684 11.48 14.44 -39.39
CA ALA A 684 10.97 15.07 -38.18
C ALA A 684 11.62 16.46 -38.03
N GLU A 685 11.15 17.43 -38.82
CA GLU A 685 11.69 18.79 -38.84
C GLU A 685 11.31 19.54 -37.55
N SER A 686 12.26 20.17 -36.87
CA SER A 686 11.99 20.85 -35.59
C SER A 686 11.38 22.25 -35.79
N CYS A 687 10.21 22.48 -35.21
CA CYS A 687 9.46 23.74 -35.34
C CYS A 687 10.07 24.89 -34.50
N ILE A 688 9.65 26.12 -34.82
CA ILE A 688 9.75 27.24 -33.88
C ILE A 688 8.82 26.99 -32.68
N CYS A 689 9.27 27.33 -31.47
CA CYS A 689 8.42 27.26 -30.29
C CYS A 689 7.32 28.31 -30.35
N ARG A 690 6.11 27.90 -30.00
CA ARG A 690 4.94 28.72 -29.68
C ARG A 690 4.62 28.58 -28.20
N ALA A 691 3.62 29.32 -27.71
CA ALA A 691 3.15 29.18 -26.33
C ALA A 691 2.63 27.75 -26.02
N HIS A 692 2.12 27.03 -27.03
CA HIS A 692 1.64 25.65 -26.90
C HIS A 692 2.70 24.60 -26.55
N ASP A 693 4.00 24.91 -26.69
CA ASP A 693 5.10 24.02 -26.32
C ASP A 693 5.50 24.12 -24.83
N PHE A 694 4.84 25.00 -24.06
CA PHE A 694 5.12 25.28 -22.65
C PHE A 694 3.90 25.05 -21.77
N GLU A 695 4.02 24.15 -20.80
CA GLU A 695 3.04 23.93 -19.73
C GLU A 695 3.33 24.84 -18.52
N CYS A 696 2.44 24.85 -17.52
CA CYS A 696 2.70 25.60 -16.29
C CYS A 696 3.72 24.86 -15.42
N ASP A 697 4.54 25.60 -14.70
CA ASP A 697 5.51 25.02 -13.76
C ASP A 697 4.87 24.75 -12.38
N TYR A 698 5.57 24.04 -11.51
CA TYR A 698 5.08 23.72 -10.17
C TYR A 698 4.70 24.98 -9.38
N GLY A 699 3.47 24.99 -8.85
CA GLY A 699 2.92 26.15 -8.15
C GLY A 699 2.25 27.20 -9.05
N TYR A 700 2.11 26.93 -10.35
CA TYR A 700 1.41 27.79 -11.29
C TYR A 700 0.23 27.06 -11.93
N GLU A 701 -0.90 27.76 -12.02
CA GLU A 701 -2.18 27.24 -12.52
C GLU A 701 -2.64 28.04 -13.74
N ARG A 702 -3.36 27.38 -14.65
CA ARG A 702 -3.96 28.03 -15.83
C ARG A 702 -5.18 28.83 -15.43
N ARG A 703 -5.20 30.11 -15.80
CA ARG A 703 -6.42 30.94 -15.73
C ARG A 703 -7.13 30.96 -17.08
N GLY A 704 -8.36 31.47 -17.11
CA GLY A 704 -9.20 31.52 -18.31
C GLY A 704 -8.66 32.39 -19.45
N ASP A 705 -7.60 33.15 -19.22
CA ASP A 705 -6.82 33.87 -20.24
C ASP A 705 -5.72 33.00 -20.88
N GLY A 706 -5.63 31.72 -20.54
CA GLY A 706 -4.63 30.77 -21.01
C GLY A 706 -3.24 30.93 -20.38
N ASN A 707 -3.05 31.92 -19.49
CA ASN A 707 -1.76 32.18 -18.85
C ASN A 707 -1.56 31.37 -17.57
N CYS A 708 -0.31 30.97 -17.33
CA CYS A 708 0.11 30.38 -16.07
C CYS A 708 0.34 31.50 -15.06
N ARG A 709 -0.36 31.46 -13.93
CA ARG A 709 -0.19 32.43 -12.83
C ARG A 709 0.06 31.69 -11.51
N PRO A 710 0.76 32.29 -10.53
CA PRO A 710 0.97 31.66 -9.23
C PRO A 710 -0.35 31.23 -8.60
N ALA A 711 -0.37 30.00 -8.10
CA ALA A 711 -1.48 29.47 -7.35
C ALA A 711 -1.57 30.10 -5.95
N PHE A 712 -2.76 30.10 -5.35
CA PHE A 712 -3.00 30.78 -4.05
C PHE A 712 -2.14 30.26 -2.88
N TRP A 713 -1.64 29.02 -3.00
CA TRP A 713 -0.84 28.30 -1.99
C TRP A 713 0.68 28.37 -2.25
N PHE A 714 1.08 28.99 -3.38
CA PHE A 714 2.45 29.04 -3.85
C PHE A 714 2.96 30.49 -3.90
N ASN A 715 4.21 30.70 -3.48
CA ASN A 715 4.87 32.00 -3.54
C ASN A 715 6.12 31.85 -4.42
N PRO A 716 6.17 32.48 -5.61
CA PRO A 716 7.35 32.46 -6.50
C PRO A 716 8.67 32.89 -5.84
N SER A 717 8.60 33.61 -4.71
CA SER A 717 9.77 34.05 -3.95
C SER A 717 10.46 32.92 -3.18
N THR A 718 9.82 31.76 -2.98
CA THR A 718 10.45 30.61 -2.29
C THR A 718 11.33 29.82 -3.25
N VAL A 719 12.59 30.24 -3.39
CA VAL A 719 13.62 29.52 -4.15
C VAL A 719 14.01 28.21 -3.47
N SER A 720 14.35 27.18 -4.26
CA SER A 720 14.57 25.80 -3.79
C SER A 720 15.63 25.68 -2.67
N ARG A 721 15.49 24.66 -1.81
CA ARG A 721 16.36 24.40 -0.64
C ARG A 721 17.83 24.22 -1.00
N SER A 722 18.12 23.59 -2.14
CA SER A 722 19.48 23.22 -2.58
C SER A 722 20.25 24.37 -3.27
N CYS A 723 20.20 25.60 -2.74
CA CYS A 723 20.75 26.80 -3.39
C CYS A 723 21.77 27.48 -2.47
N SER A 724 23.04 27.07 -2.53
CA SER A 724 24.12 27.61 -1.67
C SER A 724 24.77 28.87 -2.26
N GLN A 725 25.45 29.66 -1.41
CA GLN A 725 26.01 30.95 -1.83
C GLN A 725 27.05 30.78 -2.95
N GLY A 726 26.90 31.58 -4.01
CA GLY A 726 27.75 31.52 -5.22
C GLY A 726 27.24 30.60 -6.32
N GLN A 727 26.28 29.71 -6.04
CA GLN A 727 25.59 28.96 -7.09
C GLN A 727 24.54 29.83 -7.81
N ASN A 728 24.13 29.38 -9.00
CA ASN A 728 23.02 29.97 -9.75
C ASN A 728 21.88 28.96 -9.85
N TYR A 729 20.65 29.38 -9.50
CA TYR A 729 19.44 28.61 -9.75
C TYR A 729 18.73 29.09 -11.01
N LEU A 730 17.81 28.27 -11.51
CA LEU A 730 16.87 28.64 -12.54
C LEU A 730 15.60 29.17 -11.87
N ASN A 731 15.39 30.49 -11.90
CA ASN A 731 14.15 31.08 -11.43
C ASN A 731 13.06 30.89 -12.50
N SER A 732 11.94 30.28 -12.12
CA SER A 732 10.85 29.96 -13.03
C SER A 732 10.13 31.22 -13.50
N THR A 733 9.67 31.20 -14.74
CA THR A 733 8.76 32.21 -15.32
C THR A 733 7.29 31.92 -14.98
N GLY A 734 7.01 30.78 -14.34
CA GLY A 734 5.70 30.16 -14.25
C GLY A 734 5.40 29.14 -15.34
N TYR A 735 6.33 28.95 -16.27
CA TYR A 735 6.20 28.03 -17.40
C TYR A 735 7.42 27.10 -17.47
N ARG A 736 7.17 25.83 -17.83
CA ARG A 736 8.21 24.86 -18.18
C ARG A 736 7.93 24.27 -19.56
N LYS A 737 8.96 23.85 -20.28
CA LYS A 737 8.79 23.23 -21.60
C LYS A 737 8.20 21.82 -21.41
N VAL A 738 7.21 21.44 -22.21
CA VAL A 738 6.67 20.06 -22.22
C VAL A 738 7.82 19.09 -22.51
N VAL A 739 7.91 17.99 -21.76
CA VAL A 739 9.03 17.03 -21.88
C VAL A 739 9.01 16.33 -23.25
N LEU A 740 10.21 16.05 -23.78
CA LEU A 740 10.49 15.59 -25.15
C LEU A 740 10.04 16.51 -26.30
N ASN A 741 9.36 17.63 -26.05
CA ASN A 741 9.04 18.59 -27.10
C ASN A 741 10.34 19.13 -27.74
N ASN A 742 10.45 19.10 -29.07
CA ASN A 742 11.71 19.40 -29.78
C ASN A 742 11.78 20.78 -30.46
N CYS A 743 10.87 21.71 -30.13
CA CYS A 743 10.91 23.07 -30.71
C CYS A 743 12.21 23.82 -30.34
N THR A 744 12.73 24.67 -31.25
CA THR A 744 14.11 25.18 -31.15
C THR A 744 14.24 26.68 -30.84
N LYS A 745 13.57 27.54 -31.63
CA LYS A 745 13.63 29.02 -31.61
C LYS A 745 12.27 29.62 -31.19
N GLY A 746 12.01 30.91 -31.43
CA GLY A 746 10.72 31.54 -31.15
C GLY A 746 10.56 31.98 -29.69
N VAL A 747 9.37 31.84 -29.11
CA VAL A 747 9.05 32.35 -27.74
C VAL A 747 9.78 31.62 -26.59
N LYS A 748 10.71 30.72 -26.91
CA LYS A 748 11.49 29.92 -25.96
C LYS A 748 12.12 30.76 -24.87
N GLU A 749 12.83 31.82 -25.23
CA GLU A 749 13.57 32.69 -24.30
C GLU A 749 12.66 33.50 -23.36
N MET A 750 11.39 33.70 -23.74
CA MET A 750 10.39 34.35 -22.89
C MET A 750 9.92 33.43 -21.76
N TYR A 751 9.77 32.13 -22.05
CA TYR A 751 9.22 31.14 -21.11
C TYR A 751 10.28 30.32 -20.37
N THR A 752 11.49 30.13 -20.89
CA THR A 752 12.55 29.39 -20.18
C THR A 752 12.95 30.09 -18.87
N ALA A 753 13.05 29.30 -17.81
CA ALA A 753 13.53 29.75 -16.49
C ALA A 753 14.90 30.47 -16.59
N ARG A 754 15.04 31.58 -15.87
CA ARG A 754 16.17 32.50 -15.97
C ARG A 754 17.22 32.18 -14.91
N LYS A 755 18.50 32.11 -15.29
CA LYS A 755 19.59 31.96 -14.32
C LYS A 755 19.67 33.18 -13.42
N GLN A 756 19.58 32.96 -12.11
CA GLN A 756 19.78 33.97 -11.07
C GLN A 756 20.70 33.41 -9.98
N GLN A 757 21.51 34.27 -9.38
CA GLN A 757 22.39 33.88 -8.27
C GLN A 757 21.56 33.58 -7.02
N CYS A 758 21.92 32.54 -6.26
CA CYS A 758 21.22 32.21 -5.01
C CYS A 758 21.25 33.43 -4.06
N PRO A 759 20.09 33.96 -3.62
CA PRO A 759 20.07 35.00 -2.60
C PRO A 759 20.49 34.40 -1.26
N ASN A 760 21.26 35.17 -0.48
CA ASN A 760 21.51 34.86 0.93
C ASN A 760 20.16 34.82 1.67
N ARG A 761 19.98 33.90 2.63
CA ARG A 761 18.74 33.77 3.41
C ARG A 761 19.01 33.73 4.92
N PRO A 762 18.07 34.22 5.75
CA PRO A 762 18.02 33.80 7.16
C PRO A 762 17.80 32.28 7.25
N PRO A 763 18.23 31.63 8.35
CA PRO A 763 17.87 30.24 8.61
C PRO A 763 16.35 30.12 8.83
N LYS A 764 15.72 29.05 8.34
CA LYS A 764 14.31 28.71 8.60
C LYS A 764 14.05 27.20 8.57
N GLY A 765 13.08 26.79 9.38
CA GLY A 765 12.65 25.40 9.51
C GLY A 765 13.73 24.55 10.18
N LEU A 766 14.29 25.07 11.27
CA LEU A 766 15.19 24.33 12.16
C LEU A 766 14.42 23.21 12.87
N LEU A 767 14.87 21.98 12.71
CA LEU A 767 14.29 20.78 13.31
C LEU A 767 15.34 20.07 14.17
N LEU A 768 14.97 19.79 15.42
CA LEU A 768 15.78 19.06 16.39
C LEU A 768 15.09 17.73 16.71
N THR A 769 15.79 16.61 16.53
CA THR A 769 15.30 15.27 16.84
C THR A 769 16.35 14.46 17.60
N THR A 770 15.94 13.37 18.25
CA THR A 770 16.85 12.33 18.73
C THR A 770 17.01 11.26 17.65
N LYS A 771 18.19 10.63 17.57
CA LYS A 771 18.50 9.61 16.54
C LYS A 771 17.50 8.45 16.53
N ASP A 772 17.03 8.04 17.70
CA ASP A 772 16.10 6.91 17.88
C ASP A 772 14.62 7.35 17.86
N GLY A 773 14.33 8.63 17.61
CA GLY A 773 12.98 9.22 17.67
C GLY A 773 12.35 9.32 19.07
N LYS A 774 13.00 8.76 20.10
CA LYS A 774 12.50 8.72 21.48
C LYS A 774 12.74 10.04 22.21
N LEU A 775 11.70 10.51 22.91
CA LEU A 775 11.78 11.67 23.82
C LEU A 775 12.11 11.26 25.27
N THR A 776 12.35 9.97 25.53
CA THR A 776 12.77 9.42 26.81
C THR A 776 14.19 8.86 26.75
N ALA A 777 14.96 9.04 27.81
CA ALA A 777 16.33 8.54 27.95
C ALA A 777 16.62 8.08 29.38
N ASN A 778 17.57 7.16 29.55
CA ASN A 778 18.00 6.73 30.89
C ASN A 778 19.13 7.61 31.40
N LEU A 779 19.17 7.85 32.71
CA LEU A 779 20.27 8.52 33.38
C LEU A 779 21.62 7.86 33.02
N GLY A 780 22.61 8.67 32.62
CA GLY A 780 23.93 8.16 32.20
C GLY A 780 24.00 7.53 30.81
N SER A 781 22.91 7.46 30.03
CA SER A 781 22.96 6.98 28.63
C SER A 781 23.42 8.06 27.64
N ASN A 782 24.07 7.65 26.54
CA ASN A 782 24.44 8.52 25.43
C ASN A 782 23.21 8.88 24.58
N VAL A 783 22.69 10.09 24.71
CA VAL A 783 21.62 10.62 23.86
C VAL A 783 22.25 11.27 22.64
N THR A 784 21.83 10.89 21.43
CA THR A 784 22.33 11.47 20.17
C THR A 784 21.26 12.37 19.55
N PHE A 785 21.60 13.64 19.36
CA PHE A 785 20.73 14.67 18.77
C PHE A 785 21.12 14.96 17.31
N LEU A 786 20.11 15.11 16.46
CA LEU A 786 20.24 15.48 15.05
C LEU A 786 19.61 16.87 14.87
N VAL A 787 20.28 17.74 14.12
CA VAL A 787 19.82 19.11 13.85
C VAL A 787 19.78 19.31 12.33
N ASN A 788 18.57 19.43 11.80
CA ASN A 788 18.31 19.66 10.38
C ASN A 788 17.82 21.10 10.17
N LEU A 789 18.16 21.71 9.04
CA LEU A 789 17.74 23.07 8.68
C LEU A 789 17.16 23.07 7.26
N ASP A 790 15.87 23.40 7.13
CA ASP A 790 15.15 23.35 5.85
C ASP A 790 15.59 24.43 4.84
N GLU A 791 15.95 25.63 5.31
CA GLU A 791 16.52 26.72 4.52
C GLU A 791 17.65 27.43 5.30
N GLY A 792 18.80 27.65 4.65
CA GLY A 792 19.95 28.37 5.21
C GLY A 792 21.25 28.02 4.49
N ASP A 793 22.34 28.76 4.74
CA ASP A 793 23.67 28.39 4.27
C ASP A 793 24.42 27.64 5.38
N SER A 794 24.73 26.36 5.13
CA SER A 794 25.36 25.44 6.07
C SER A 794 26.80 25.76 6.45
N LEU A 795 27.47 26.64 5.69
CA LEU A 795 28.85 27.08 5.91
C LEU A 795 28.93 28.45 6.61
N ARG A 796 27.79 29.12 6.82
CA ARG A 796 27.70 30.50 7.35
C ARG A 796 26.62 30.69 8.41
N THR A 797 25.96 29.62 8.82
CA THR A 797 24.98 29.61 9.90
C THR A 797 25.62 28.99 11.14
N ASN A 798 25.71 29.74 12.22
CA ASN A 798 26.14 29.24 13.52
C ASN A 798 24.97 28.47 14.14
N ILE A 799 25.19 27.21 14.51
CA ILE A 799 24.21 26.43 15.28
C ILE A 799 24.70 26.28 16.71
N GLN A 800 23.96 26.88 17.66
CA GLN A 800 24.10 26.65 19.08
C GLN A 800 23.04 25.64 19.54
N LEU A 801 23.48 24.61 20.27
CA LEU A 801 22.61 23.62 20.92
C LEU A 801 22.86 23.69 22.43
N ASP A 802 21.84 24.10 23.18
CA ASP A 802 21.79 24.06 24.64
C ASP A 802 21.01 22.82 25.07
N PHE A 803 21.59 22.00 25.96
CA PHE A 803 20.96 20.77 26.46
C PHE A 803 20.01 21.00 27.63
N GLY A 804 19.90 22.23 28.15
CA GLY A 804 19.02 22.59 29.25
C GLY A 804 19.53 22.15 30.63
N ASP A 805 20.72 21.56 30.73
CA ASP A 805 21.41 21.19 31.96
C ASP A 805 22.55 22.17 32.33
N GLY A 806 22.66 23.28 31.60
CA GLY A 806 23.75 24.26 31.71
C GLY A 806 24.94 23.97 30.79
N THR A 807 24.92 22.88 30.01
CA THR A 807 25.89 22.65 28.93
C THR A 807 25.32 23.06 27.57
N ALA A 808 26.11 23.81 26.81
CA ALA A 808 25.79 24.23 25.45
C ALA A 808 27.01 24.13 24.54
N VAL A 809 26.78 23.84 23.27
CA VAL A 809 27.81 23.68 22.23
C VAL A 809 27.45 24.52 21.01
N SER A 810 28.45 25.05 20.31
CA SER A 810 28.25 25.86 19.09
C SER A 810 29.11 25.34 17.94
N TYR A 811 28.52 25.26 16.75
CA TYR A 811 29.14 24.72 15.55
C TYR A 811 28.93 25.68 14.38
N SER A 812 30.03 26.01 13.69
CA SER A 812 30.04 26.91 12.52
C SER A 812 30.02 26.19 11.17
N ASN A 813 29.81 24.87 11.14
CA ASN A 813 29.76 24.06 9.92
C ASN A 813 28.90 22.79 10.14
N LEU A 814 27.81 22.67 9.38
CA LEU A 814 26.87 21.54 9.48
C LEU A 814 27.39 20.19 8.95
N SER A 815 28.57 20.11 8.33
CA SER A 815 29.09 18.84 7.80
C SER A 815 29.36 17.75 8.85
N TRP A 816 29.33 18.11 10.14
CA TRP A 816 29.52 17.18 11.26
C TRP A 816 28.20 16.77 11.95
N THR A 817 27.07 17.37 11.57
CA THR A 817 25.76 17.11 12.21
C THR A 817 25.08 15.83 11.74
N GLU A 818 25.53 15.22 10.63
CA GLU A 818 24.97 13.97 10.09
C GLU A 818 25.26 12.75 10.99
N GLU A 819 26.38 12.72 11.71
CA GLU A 819 26.67 11.65 12.71
C GLU A 819 25.90 11.84 14.03
N GLY A 820 25.42 13.06 14.29
CA GLY A 820 24.68 13.47 15.48
C GLY A 820 25.53 13.81 16.71
N ILE A 821 25.08 14.82 17.44
CA ILE A 821 25.76 15.35 18.64
C ILE A 821 25.38 14.50 19.85
N LYS A 822 26.37 13.94 20.54
CA LYS A 822 26.18 13.03 21.69
C LYS A 822 26.29 13.80 23.02
N HIS A 823 25.36 13.56 23.94
CA HIS A 823 25.37 14.10 25.30
C HIS A 823 24.98 13.05 26.35
N VAL A 824 25.39 13.26 27.61
CA VAL A 824 25.11 12.37 28.75
C VAL A 824 24.62 13.18 29.95
N TYR A 825 23.33 13.04 30.26
CA TYR A 825 22.71 13.74 31.39
C TYR A 825 23.12 13.14 32.74
N LYS A 826 23.51 14.01 33.67
CA LYS A 826 24.00 13.67 35.03
C LYS A 826 22.92 13.68 36.11
N SER A 827 21.71 14.16 35.81
CA SER A 827 20.57 14.16 36.73
C SER A 827 19.28 13.78 35.99
N ALA A 828 18.30 13.26 36.73
CA ALA A 828 17.00 12.87 36.18
C ALA A 828 16.02 14.05 36.26
N GLY A 829 15.18 14.20 35.23
CA GLY A 829 14.28 15.35 35.08
C GLY A 829 13.80 15.54 33.65
N ILE A 830 13.08 16.63 33.40
CA ILE A 830 12.68 17.06 32.05
C ILE A 830 13.58 18.22 31.62
N PHE A 831 14.37 17.99 30.58
CA PHE A 831 15.31 18.95 30.03
C PHE A 831 14.74 19.60 28.77
N ARG A 832 14.81 20.93 28.70
CA ARG A 832 14.40 21.70 27.52
C ARG A 832 15.63 21.94 26.66
N VAL A 833 15.89 21.03 25.73
CA VAL A 833 16.95 21.15 24.73
C VAL A 833 16.51 22.19 23.70
N THR A 834 17.36 23.18 23.41
CA THR A 834 17.04 24.24 22.44
C THR A 834 18.15 24.38 21.42
N ALA A 835 17.81 24.27 20.14
CA ALA A 835 18.70 24.61 19.04
C ALA A 835 18.36 26.01 18.52
N LEU A 836 19.40 26.83 18.34
CA LEU A 836 19.38 28.16 17.74
C LEU A 836 20.28 28.11 16.50
N ALA A 837 19.74 28.47 15.34
CA ALA A 837 20.50 28.70 14.12
C ALA A 837 20.52 30.20 13.82
N GLU A 838 21.70 30.80 13.66
CA GLU A 838 21.87 32.24 13.46
C GLU A 838 22.80 32.53 12.26
N ASN A 839 22.44 33.52 11.45
CA ASN A 839 23.36 34.11 10.48
C ASN A 839 23.09 35.63 10.30
N THR A 840 23.87 36.29 9.43
CA THR A 840 23.83 37.75 9.23
C THR A 840 22.50 38.32 8.71
N LEU A 841 21.48 37.49 8.48
CA LEU A 841 20.15 37.90 8.02
C LEU A 841 19.02 37.58 9.01
N GLY A 842 19.31 36.85 10.09
CA GLY A 842 18.32 36.47 11.09
C GLY A 842 18.65 35.15 11.78
N TYR A 843 17.69 34.67 12.58
CA TYR A 843 17.81 33.44 13.36
C TYR A 843 16.53 32.61 13.30
N ASP A 844 16.64 31.33 13.63
CA ASP A 844 15.53 30.39 13.86
C ASP A 844 15.82 29.55 15.11
N THR A 845 14.77 29.14 15.81
CA THR A 845 14.87 28.45 17.11
C THR A 845 13.87 27.32 17.23
N THR A 846 14.32 26.16 17.68
CA THR A 846 13.47 24.99 17.91
C THR A 846 13.78 24.35 19.26
N THR A 847 12.78 23.73 19.89
CA THR A 847 12.86 23.25 21.27
C THR A 847 12.32 21.83 21.40
N LEU A 848 13.11 20.93 21.97
CA LEU A 848 12.74 19.55 22.26
C LEU A 848 12.77 19.32 23.78
N PHE A 849 11.68 18.76 24.32
CA PHE A 849 11.62 18.34 25.72
C PHE A 849 12.05 16.88 25.82
N LEU A 850 13.20 16.63 26.44
CA LEU A 850 13.71 15.28 26.72
C LEU A 850 13.42 14.91 28.17
N HIS A 851 12.81 13.76 28.38
CA HIS A 851 12.57 13.19 29.70
C HIS A 851 13.66 12.19 30.06
N VAL A 852 14.56 12.56 30.99
CA VAL A 852 15.63 11.70 31.49
C VAL A 852 15.15 11.02 32.78
N THR A 853 14.88 9.72 32.70
CA THR A 853 14.43 8.91 33.84
C THR A 853 15.57 8.19 34.54
N CYS A 854 15.51 8.16 35.87
CA CYS A 854 16.16 7.13 36.66
C CYS A 854 15.21 5.90 36.68
N PRO A 855 15.69 4.67 36.43
CA PRO A 855 14.84 3.49 36.55
C PRO A 855 14.36 3.32 37.99
N VAL A 856 13.07 2.99 38.16
CA VAL A 856 12.52 2.59 39.45
C VAL A 856 12.78 1.11 39.65
N GLU A 857 13.28 0.73 40.83
CA GLU A 857 13.59 -0.64 41.21
C GLU A 857 12.46 -1.27 42.07
N HIS A 858 11.84 -0.49 42.95
CA HIS A 858 10.81 -0.98 43.87
C HIS A 858 9.73 0.06 44.16
N VAL A 859 8.53 -0.41 44.49
CA VAL A 859 7.34 0.38 44.84
C VAL A 859 6.70 -0.25 46.09
N GLN A 860 6.26 0.58 47.05
CA GLN A 860 5.66 0.11 48.30
C GLN A 860 4.40 0.92 48.65
N LEU A 861 3.28 0.21 48.84
CA LEU A 861 1.97 0.76 49.14
C LEU A 861 1.72 0.85 50.66
N LEU A 862 1.85 2.07 51.18
CA LEU A 862 1.56 2.40 52.58
C LEU A 862 0.11 2.85 52.72
N ALA A 863 -0.69 2.01 53.40
CA ALA A 863 -2.09 2.26 53.72
C ALA A 863 -2.46 1.59 55.06
N PRO A 864 -3.47 2.07 55.81
CA PRO A 864 -3.96 1.41 57.03
C PRO A 864 -4.47 -0.02 56.78
N PHE A 865 -4.50 -0.83 57.83
CA PHE A 865 -5.05 -2.20 57.77
C PHE A 865 -6.57 -2.24 57.97
N VAL A 866 -7.12 -1.33 58.78
CA VAL A 866 -8.56 -1.20 59.07
C VAL A 866 -8.98 0.26 58.91
N VAL A 867 -10.15 0.49 58.32
CA VAL A 867 -10.67 1.83 57.97
C VAL A 867 -12.12 1.99 58.40
N ILE A 868 -12.44 3.17 58.94
CA ILE A 868 -13.82 3.55 59.27
C ILE A 868 -14.58 3.93 57.99
N ARG A 869 -15.73 3.29 57.76
CA ARG A 869 -16.66 3.58 56.65
C ARG A 869 -16.99 5.07 56.57
N ASN A 870 -16.99 5.62 55.35
CA ASN A 870 -17.19 7.05 55.05
C ASN A 870 -16.17 8.01 55.69
N LYS A 871 -15.10 7.54 56.35
CA LYS A 871 -13.99 8.39 56.78
C LYS A 871 -12.95 8.49 55.66
N GLU A 872 -12.38 9.68 55.51
CA GLU A 872 -11.29 9.93 54.57
C GLU A 872 -9.97 9.31 55.08
N VAL A 873 -9.23 8.70 54.16
CA VAL A 873 -7.98 7.98 54.43
C VAL A 873 -6.94 8.35 53.39
N ASN A 874 -5.77 8.76 53.87
CA ASN A 874 -4.60 8.95 53.02
C ASN A 874 -3.92 7.61 52.74
N ILE A 875 -3.72 7.33 51.46
CA ILE A 875 -3.02 6.17 50.91
C ILE A 875 -1.78 6.73 50.20
N THR A 876 -0.60 6.15 50.44
CA THR A 876 0.65 6.64 49.85
C THR A 876 1.48 5.52 49.22
N ALA A 877 2.20 5.85 48.15
CA ALA A 877 3.02 4.91 47.38
C ALA A 877 4.46 5.43 47.32
N VAL A 878 5.34 4.77 48.07
CA VAL A 878 6.77 5.10 48.14
C VAL A 878 7.50 4.42 46.99
N VAL A 879 8.36 5.18 46.32
CA VAL A 879 9.07 4.77 45.10
C VAL A 879 10.57 4.80 45.36
N LEU A 880 11.28 3.72 45.02
CA LEU A 880 12.72 3.58 45.22
C LEU A 880 13.44 3.44 43.86
N PRO A 881 14.46 4.27 43.57
CA PRO A 881 14.98 5.36 44.40
C PRO A 881 14.06 6.60 44.46
N SER A 882 14.03 7.26 45.62
CA SER A 882 13.17 8.41 45.94
C SER A 882 13.51 9.73 45.20
N HIS A 883 14.51 9.70 44.32
CA HIS A 883 14.91 10.84 43.47
C HIS A 883 14.04 10.96 42.20
N SER A 884 13.10 10.03 41.99
CA SER A 884 12.22 9.93 40.84
C SER A 884 11.07 10.96 40.89
N ARG A 885 11.34 12.20 40.48
CA ARG A 885 10.37 13.33 40.48
C ARG A 885 9.28 13.28 39.40
N THR A 886 9.27 12.27 38.54
CA THR A 886 8.49 12.24 37.29
C THR A 886 7.95 10.84 37.07
N VAL A 887 6.91 10.49 37.81
CA VAL A 887 6.33 9.15 37.87
C VAL A 887 4.81 9.29 37.88
N THR A 888 4.12 8.41 37.16
CA THR A 888 2.64 8.44 37.10
C THR A 888 2.08 7.30 37.93
N TYR A 889 1.20 7.63 38.87
CA TYR A 889 0.55 6.68 39.77
C TYR A 889 -0.88 6.39 39.28
N PHE A 890 -1.22 5.11 39.15
CA PHE A 890 -2.53 4.61 38.74
C PHE A 890 -3.13 3.83 39.92
N TRP A 891 -4.14 4.40 40.55
CA TRP A 891 -4.78 3.87 41.75
C TRP A 891 -6.05 3.09 41.40
N TRP A 892 -5.98 1.78 41.56
CA TRP A 892 -7.09 0.85 41.42
C TRP A 892 -7.74 0.66 42.79
N LEU A 893 -8.82 1.41 43.04
CA LEU A 893 -9.51 1.48 44.32
C LEU A 893 -10.75 0.55 44.29
N GLY A 894 -10.60 -0.68 44.78
CA GLY A 894 -11.64 -1.70 44.72
C GLY A 894 -11.72 -2.39 43.36
N ASN A 895 -12.93 -2.53 42.82
CA ASN A 895 -13.22 -3.28 41.58
C ASN A 895 -13.68 -2.35 40.44
N ASN A 896 -13.09 -1.16 40.34
CA ASN A 896 -13.38 -0.19 39.28
C ASN A 896 -12.61 -0.55 38.00
N THR A 897 -13.23 -0.37 36.83
CA THR A 897 -12.62 -0.65 35.52
C THR A 897 -11.64 0.43 35.05
N GLU A 898 -11.60 1.57 35.73
CA GLU A 898 -10.75 2.72 35.40
C GLU A 898 -9.96 3.15 36.65
N PRO A 899 -8.63 3.36 36.56
CA PRO A 899 -7.81 3.81 37.69
C PRO A 899 -7.89 5.34 37.85
N VAL A 900 -7.76 5.82 39.08
CA VAL A 900 -7.52 7.25 39.33
C VAL A 900 -6.04 7.54 39.06
N ILE A 901 -5.73 8.59 38.29
CA ILE A 901 -4.36 8.92 37.89
C ILE A 901 -3.87 10.14 38.69
N THR A 902 -2.71 10.03 39.35
CA THR A 902 -2.05 11.15 40.04
C THR A 902 -0.57 11.26 39.66
N LEU A 903 0.00 12.46 39.85
CA LEU A 903 1.44 12.71 39.77
C LEU A 903 2.09 12.65 41.16
N ASP A 904 1.36 13.04 42.21
CA ASP A 904 1.78 12.87 43.60
C ASP A 904 1.55 11.43 44.07
N GLY A 905 2.51 10.88 44.81
CA GLY A 905 2.46 9.53 45.39
C GLY A 905 1.52 9.40 46.60
N SER A 906 0.48 10.24 46.71
CA SER A 906 -0.48 10.26 47.81
C SER A 906 -1.88 10.58 47.30
N ILE A 907 -2.88 9.82 47.75
CA ILE A 907 -4.29 10.03 47.43
C ILE A 907 -5.16 9.88 48.69
N SER A 908 -6.16 10.76 48.83
CA SER A 908 -7.17 10.69 49.89
C SER A 908 -8.45 10.05 49.34
N TYR A 909 -8.99 9.03 50.02
CA TYR A 909 -10.17 8.29 49.56
C TYR A 909 -11.10 7.87 50.70
N THR A 910 -12.39 7.73 50.39
CA THR A 910 -13.46 7.34 51.33
C THR A 910 -14.12 6.03 50.89
N PHE A 911 -14.12 5.00 51.74
CA PHE A 911 -14.74 3.71 51.42
C PHE A 911 -16.23 3.69 51.85
N PRO A 912 -17.19 3.48 50.92
CA PRO A 912 -18.63 3.60 51.21
C PRO A 912 -19.27 2.33 51.77
N THR A 913 -18.70 1.16 51.45
CA THR A 913 -19.22 -0.18 51.79
C THR A 913 -18.29 -0.92 52.75
N GLU A 914 -18.86 -1.63 53.72
CA GLU A 914 -18.09 -2.57 54.55
C GLU A 914 -17.58 -3.75 53.71
N GLY A 915 -16.43 -4.30 54.10
CA GLY A 915 -15.86 -5.50 53.48
C GLY A 915 -14.34 -5.50 53.46
N MET A 916 -13.76 -6.47 52.75
CA MET A 916 -12.36 -6.42 52.36
C MET A 916 -12.26 -5.71 51.00
N HIS A 917 -11.49 -4.64 50.93
CA HIS A 917 -11.23 -3.90 49.69
C HIS A 917 -9.77 -4.10 49.28
N THR A 918 -9.54 -4.40 48.00
CA THR A 918 -8.22 -4.39 47.38
C THR A 918 -7.88 -2.98 46.90
N ILE A 919 -6.66 -2.54 47.18
CA ILE A 919 -6.04 -1.37 46.55
C ILE A 919 -4.80 -1.87 45.81
N THR A 920 -4.73 -1.60 44.52
CA THR A 920 -3.49 -1.76 43.75
C THR A 920 -3.02 -0.39 43.31
N VAL A 921 -1.75 -0.08 43.53
CA VAL A 921 -1.09 1.05 42.88
C VAL A 921 -0.19 0.50 41.78
N GLN A 922 -0.36 1.00 40.56
CA GLN A 922 0.61 0.79 39.48
C GLN A 922 1.36 2.10 39.25
N VAL A 923 2.65 1.99 38.96
CA VAL A 923 3.59 3.11 38.97
C VAL A 923 4.41 3.04 37.70
N ALA A 924 4.19 3.99 36.80
CA ALA A 924 4.85 4.04 35.50
C ALA A 924 6.00 5.06 35.51
N ALA A 925 7.20 4.59 35.20
CA ALA A 925 8.41 5.39 35.05
C ALA A 925 8.99 5.17 33.63
N ALA A 926 8.63 6.07 32.71
CA ALA A 926 8.85 5.91 31.26
C ALA A 926 8.38 4.54 30.73
N ASN A 927 9.29 3.57 30.57
CA ASN A 927 9.02 2.27 29.98
C ASN A 927 8.83 1.13 31.00
N THR A 928 9.05 1.36 32.30
CA THR A 928 8.79 0.35 33.34
C THR A 928 7.48 0.64 34.07
N ILE A 929 6.68 -0.41 34.28
CA ILE A 929 5.49 -0.39 35.12
C ILE A 929 5.73 -1.37 36.26
N LEU A 930 5.72 -0.86 37.49
CA LEU A 930 5.76 -1.65 38.72
C LEU A 930 4.41 -1.55 39.43
N GLN A 931 4.10 -2.51 40.30
CA GLN A 931 2.84 -2.52 41.03
C GLN A 931 2.96 -3.14 42.41
N ASP A 932 2.20 -2.60 43.36
CA ASP A 932 2.02 -3.18 44.70
C ASP A 932 0.53 -3.19 45.06
N THR A 933 0.09 -4.17 45.86
CA THR A 933 -1.32 -4.44 46.17
C THR A 933 -1.51 -4.76 47.65
N LYS A 934 -2.41 -4.01 48.30
CA LYS A 934 -2.73 -4.18 49.72
C LYS A 934 -4.23 -4.33 49.93
N THR A 935 -4.62 -5.18 50.88
CA THR A 935 -6.01 -5.36 51.30
C THR A 935 -6.30 -4.58 52.58
N ILE A 936 -7.46 -3.92 52.63
CA ILE A 936 -7.95 -3.14 53.78
C ILE A 936 -9.31 -3.69 54.23
N ALA A 937 -9.51 -3.81 55.54
CA ALA A 937 -10.83 -4.08 56.12
C ALA A 937 -11.59 -2.78 56.38
N VAL A 938 -12.75 -2.58 55.75
CA VAL A 938 -13.62 -1.42 55.96
C VAL A 938 -14.77 -1.79 56.90
N LYS A 939 -14.96 -0.97 57.94
CA LYS A 939 -15.85 -1.23 59.09
C LYS A 939 -16.55 0.04 59.56
N GLU A 940 -17.78 -0.06 60.06
CA GLU A 940 -18.50 1.08 60.64
C GLU A 940 -17.98 1.47 62.03
N PHE A 941 -17.47 0.51 62.79
CA PHE A 941 -16.79 0.71 64.08
C PHE A 941 -15.81 -0.44 64.35
N PHE A 942 -14.74 -0.14 65.08
CA PHE A 942 -13.79 -1.09 65.65
C PHE A 942 -13.09 -0.44 66.85
N LYS A 943 -12.57 -1.26 67.77
CA LYS A 943 -11.66 -0.82 68.83
C LYS A 943 -10.27 -1.40 68.57
N SER A 944 -9.20 -0.69 68.88
CA SER A 944 -7.84 -1.22 68.75
C SER A 944 -7.04 -1.18 70.05
N LEU A 945 -6.08 -2.10 70.15
CA LEU A 945 -5.17 -2.28 71.27
C LEU A 945 -3.74 -2.35 70.73
N LEU A 946 -2.85 -1.48 71.22
CA LEU A 946 -1.45 -1.43 70.80
C LEU A 946 -0.64 -2.44 71.62
N LEU A 947 -0.19 -3.51 70.98
CA LEU A 947 0.62 -4.58 71.56
C LEU A 947 2.12 -4.28 71.40
N SER A 948 2.87 -4.52 72.47
CA SER A 948 4.33 -4.56 72.46
C SER A 948 4.82 -5.96 72.82
N PHE A 949 6.03 -6.28 72.37
CA PHE A 949 6.66 -7.58 72.58
C PHE A 949 7.82 -7.47 73.59
N SER A 950 8.26 -8.62 74.11
CA SER A 950 9.55 -8.69 74.81
C SER A 950 10.72 -8.43 73.83
N PRO A 951 11.81 -7.75 74.23
CA PRO A 951 12.95 -7.43 73.35
C PRO A 951 13.57 -8.63 72.62
N ASN A 952 13.39 -9.85 73.15
CA ASN A 952 13.76 -11.12 72.53
C ASN A 952 13.24 -11.30 71.08
N LEU A 953 12.20 -10.58 70.67
CA LEU A 953 11.69 -10.61 69.29
C LEU A 953 12.49 -9.71 68.34
N ASP A 954 13.03 -8.60 68.82
CA ASP A 954 13.68 -7.57 68.00
C ASP A 954 15.00 -8.07 67.38
N GLU A 955 15.76 -8.89 68.10
CA GLU A 955 16.99 -9.54 67.59
C GLU A 955 16.74 -10.52 66.43
N PHE A 956 15.48 -10.93 66.22
CA PHE A 956 15.08 -11.91 65.20
C PHE A 956 14.01 -11.39 64.24
N ASN A 957 13.70 -10.08 64.24
CA ASN A 957 12.78 -9.45 63.30
C ASN A 957 13.53 -9.18 61.96
N PRO A 958 13.18 -9.87 60.85
CA PRO A 958 13.86 -9.73 59.56
C PRO A 958 13.32 -8.57 58.71
N ASP A 959 12.35 -7.80 59.22
CA ASP A 959 11.57 -6.77 58.51
C ASP A 959 10.79 -7.26 57.26
N ILE A 960 10.56 -8.57 57.15
CA ILE A 960 9.85 -9.23 56.02
C ILE A 960 8.32 -9.24 56.22
N PRO A 961 7.50 -8.89 55.20
CA PRO A 961 6.03 -8.89 55.31
C PRO A 961 5.40 -10.23 55.68
N GLU A 962 5.88 -11.34 55.12
CA GLU A 962 5.38 -12.70 55.34
C GLU A 962 5.59 -13.13 56.80
N TRP A 963 6.77 -12.83 57.35
CA TRP A 963 7.09 -13.08 58.76
C TRP A 963 6.16 -12.29 59.70
N ARG A 964 5.89 -11.01 59.39
CA ARG A 964 4.90 -10.21 60.14
C ARG A 964 3.50 -10.82 60.10
N GLN A 965 3.08 -11.37 58.95
CA GLN A 965 1.79 -12.06 58.87
C GLN A 965 1.77 -13.35 59.70
N ASP A 966 2.85 -14.14 59.69
CA ASP A 966 2.94 -15.37 60.47
C ASP A 966 2.93 -15.09 61.99
N VAL A 967 3.69 -14.10 62.46
CA VAL A 967 3.62 -13.63 63.85
C VAL A 967 2.21 -13.14 64.19
N GLY A 968 1.55 -12.38 63.31
CA GLY A 968 0.15 -11.99 63.45
C GLY A 968 -0.84 -13.17 63.57
N ARG A 969 -0.61 -14.25 62.80
CA ARG A 969 -1.40 -15.49 62.88
C ARG A 969 -1.15 -16.25 64.20
N VAL A 970 0.09 -16.26 64.70
CA VAL A 970 0.42 -16.86 66.01
C VAL A 970 -0.33 -16.15 67.14
N ILE A 971 -0.28 -14.81 67.16
CA ILE A 971 -1.01 -13.99 68.16
C ILE A 971 -2.52 -14.22 68.07
N LYS A 972 -3.09 -14.19 66.86
CA LYS A 972 -4.53 -14.47 66.67
C LYS A 972 -4.92 -15.88 67.14
N LYS A 973 -4.06 -16.88 66.91
CA LYS A 973 -4.31 -18.26 67.35
C LYS A 973 -4.22 -18.40 68.89
N ALA A 974 -3.27 -17.72 69.53
CA ALA A 974 -3.13 -17.73 70.99
C ALA A 974 -4.34 -17.08 71.70
N LEU A 975 -4.94 -16.04 71.09
CA LEU A 975 -6.13 -15.36 71.61
C LEU A 975 -7.47 -16.10 71.35
N LEU A 976 -7.46 -17.23 70.63
CA LEU A 976 -8.60 -18.14 70.41
C LEU A 976 -9.92 -17.49 69.91
N GLN A 977 -9.86 -16.31 69.27
CA GLN A 977 -11.03 -15.61 68.73
C GLN A 977 -10.93 -15.38 67.20
N GLU A 978 -12.02 -15.67 66.49
CA GLU A 978 -12.10 -15.45 65.04
C GLU A 978 -12.23 -13.97 64.65
N GLN A 979 -12.78 -13.13 65.52
CA GLN A 979 -13.21 -11.75 65.21
C GLN A 979 -12.08 -10.70 65.36
N LEU A 980 -10.83 -11.16 65.47
CA LEU A 980 -9.63 -10.34 65.60
C LEU A 980 -8.91 -10.14 64.26
N LEU A 981 -8.34 -8.96 64.03
CA LEU A 981 -7.26 -8.74 63.07
C LEU A 981 -6.00 -8.30 63.82
N VAL A 982 -4.83 -8.83 63.44
CA VAL A 982 -3.54 -8.45 64.02
C VAL A 982 -2.66 -7.91 62.90
N ALA A 983 -2.15 -6.69 63.06
CA ALA A 983 -1.16 -6.10 62.16
C ALA A 983 0.13 -5.83 62.91
N VAL A 984 1.20 -6.57 62.59
CA VAL A 984 2.56 -6.27 63.11
C VAL A 984 3.16 -5.14 62.26
N PHE A 985 3.77 -4.15 62.90
CA PHE A 985 4.38 -3.01 62.24
C PHE A 985 5.81 -3.31 61.74
N PRO A 986 6.31 -2.59 60.71
CA PRO A 986 7.71 -2.70 60.27
C PRO A 986 8.68 -1.99 61.21
N GLY A 987 9.95 -2.39 61.16
CA GLY A 987 11.03 -1.84 61.99
C GLY A 987 11.08 -2.35 63.44
N VAL A 988 11.94 -1.71 64.24
CA VAL A 988 12.21 -2.03 65.67
C VAL A 988 12.19 -0.78 66.55
N PRO A 989 11.73 -0.85 67.82
CA PRO A 989 11.22 -2.04 68.51
C PRO A 989 9.92 -2.56 67.89
N THR A 990 9.76 -3.87 67.87
CA THR A 990 8.61 -4.52 67.23
C THR A 990 7.34 -4.20 68.01
N ALA A 991 6.29 -3.80 67.31
CA ALA A 991 4.97 -3.52 67.86
C ALA A 991 3.89 -4.08 66.92
N ALA A 992 2.67 -4.25 67.42
CA ALA A 992 1.52 -4.67 66.62
C ALA A 992 0.24 -3.99 67.09
N GLU A 993 -0.73 -3.82 66.20
CA GLU A 993 -2.07 -3.35 66.54
C GLU A 993 -3.08 -4.49 66.39
N LEU A 994 -3.85 -4.72 67.45
CA LEU A 994 -4.92 -5.72 67.53
C LEU A 994 -6.26 -5.00 67.36
N PHE A 995 -6.98 -5.29 66.27
CA PHE A 995 -8.29 -4.72 65.97
C PHE A 995 -9.41 -5.68 66.36
N LEU A 996 -10.28 -5.21 67.26
CA LEU A 996 -11.49 -5.86 67.72
C LEU A 996 -12.66 -5.47 66.79
N LEU A 997 -13.27 -6.47 66.15
CA LEU A 997 -14.37 -6.25 65.19
C LEU A 997 -15.72 -6.65 65.78
N PRO A 998 -16.80 -5.86 65.57
CA PRO A 998 -18.14 -6.22 66.05
C PRO A 998 -18.73 -7.42 65.30
N HIS A 999 -19.61 -8.15 65.98
CA HIS A 999 -20.23 -9.37 65.47
C HIS A 999 -21.15 -9.09 64.25
N LYS A 1000 -20.99 -9.85 63.16
CA LYS A 1000 -21.68 -9.62 61.86
C LYS A 1000 -23.23 -9.64 61.88
N ASN A 1001 -23.88 -10.06 62.97
CA ASN A 1001 -25.28 -10.49 62.98
C ASN A 1001 -26.17 -9.75 64.01
N GLN A 1002 -25.84 -8.53 64.43
CA GLN A 1002 -26.76 -7.68 65.20
C GLN A 1002 -27.14 -6.42 64.40
N SER A 1003 -28.43 -6.28 64.09
CA SER A 1003 -29.05 -5.05 63.58
C SER A 1003 -29.62 -4.19 64.71
N GLU A 1004 -29.03 -4.27 65.91
CA GLU A 1004 -29.41 -3.48 67.08
C GLU A 1004 -28.44 -2.32 67.30
N GLY A 1005 -28.88 -1.31 68.05
CA GLY A 1005 -28.28 0.03 68.02
C GLY A 1005 -26.83 0.12 68.50
N LYS A 1006 -26.07 1.02 67.85
CA LYS A 1006 -24.63 1.30 67.95
C LYS A 1006 -24.00 1.49 69.35
N LYS A 1007 -24.78 1.54 70.42
CA LYS A 1007 -24.29 1.53 71.81
C LYS A 1007 -24.08 0.11 72.37
N LYS A 1008 -24.96 -0.83 72.02
CA LYS A 1008 -24.97 -2.18 72.60
C LYS A 1008 -23.75 -3.00 72.16
N SER A 1009 -23.36 -2.85 70.90
CA SER A 1009 -22.14 -3.45 70.35
C SER A 1009 -20.84 -2.80 70.84
N ASP A 1010 -20.91 -1.54 71.32
CA ASP A 1010 -19.79 -0.83 71.95
C ASP A 1010 -19.55 -1.40 73.37
N GLU A 1011 -20.62 -1.57 74.15
CA GLU A 1011 -20.59 -2.24 75.46
C GLU A 1011 -20.11 -3.71 75.39
N GLU A 1012 -20.49 -4.45 74.33
CA GLU A 1012 -19.95 -5.79 74.05
C GLU A 1012 -18.44 -5.76 73.71
N LEU A 1013 -17.98 -4.77 72.92
CA LEU A 1013 -16.57 -4.61 72.55
C LEU A 1013 -15.70 -4.18 73.74
N GLU A 1014 -16.21 -3.35 74.66
CA GLU A 1014 -15.54 -3.01 75.90
C GLU A 1014 -15.33 -4.25 76.79
N GLN A 1015 -16.36 -5.08 76.99
CA GLN A 1015 -16.22 -6.31 77.78
C GLN A 1015 -15.19 -7.29 77.19
N VAL A 1016 -15.20 -7.47 75.85
CA VAL A 1016 -14.21 -8.33 75.18
C VAL A 1016 -12.80 -7.72 75.23
N SER A 1017 -12.68 -6.40 75.10
CA SER A 1017 -11.43 -5.66 75.29
C SER A 1017 -10.84 -5.92 76.68
N ASP A 1018 -11.62 -5.76 77.75
CA ASP A 1018 -11.13 -5.91 79.12
C ASP A 1018 -10.70 -7.34 79.44
N ILE A 1019 -11.40 -8.35 78.91
CA ILE A 1019 -10.99 -9.77 79.00
C ILE A 1019 -9.62 -9.97 78.33
N ILE A 1020 -9.42 -9.43 77.12
CA ILE A 1020 -8.16 -9.57 76.37
C ILE A 1020 -7.01 -8.79 77.03
N VAL A 1021 -7.26 -7.57 77.49
CA VAL A 1021 -6.28 -6.75 78.22
C VAL A 1021 -5.89 -7.43 79.54
N SER A 1022 -6.84 -8.04 80.25
CA SER A 1022 -6.56 -8.84 81.44
C SER A 1022 -5.68 -10.06 81.13
N ALA A 1023 -5.95 -10.79 80.05
CA ALA A 1023 -5.13 -11.94 79.63
C ALA A 1023 -3.71 -11.55 79.20
N LEU A 1024 -3.56 -10.45 78.46
CA LEU A 1024 -2.26 -9.88 78.06
C LEU A 1024 -1.46 -9.42 79.29
N ASN A 1025 -2.08 -8.69 80.22
CA ASN A 1025 -1.42 -8.19 81.42
C ASN A 1025 -1.06 -9.31 82.43
N GLN A 1026 -1.71 -10.48 82.33
CA GLN A 1026 -1.37 -11.70 83.07
C GLN A 1026 -0.28 -12.55 82.37
N ASN A 1027 0.30 -12.06 81.26
CA ASN A 1027 1.30 -12.76 80.44
C ASN A 1027 0.81 -14.12 79.88
N LEU A 1028 -0.51 -14.31 79.71
CA LEU A 1028 -1.08 -15.56 79.18
C LEU A 1028 -0.86 -15.75 77.67
N VAL A 1029 -0.32 -14.73 76.99
CA VAL A 1029 0.00 -14.74 75.55
C VAL A 1029 1.53 -14.75 75.38
N GLU A 1030 2.13 -15.93 75.54
CA GLU A 1030 3.52 -16.19 75.15
C GLU A 1030 3.61 -17.17 73.96
N PHE A 1031 4.68 -17.06 73.18
CA PHE A 1031 5.04 -18.05 72.16
C PHE A 1031 6.55 -18.28 72.12
N GLU A 1032 6.97 -19.48 71.73
CA GLU A 1032 8.39 -19.82 71.56
C GLU A 1032 8.77 -19.66 70.08
N LEU A 1033 9.72 -18.76 69.80
CA LEU A 1033 10.18 -18.46 68.44
C LEU A 1033 11.21 -19.49 67.94
N LYS A 1034 12.07 -19.93 68.86
CA LYS A 1034 13.09 -20.99 68.73
C LYS A 1034 13.28 -21.62 70.10
N PRO A 1035 13.77 -22.87 70.23
CA PRO A 1035 14.01 -23.51 71.52
C PRO A 1035 14.82 -22.62 72.48
N GLY A 1036 14.22 -22.26 73.62
CA GLY A 1036 14.79 -21.37 74.64
C GLY A 1036 14.48 -19.87 74.46
N VAL A 1037 13.93 -19.44 73.31
CA VAL A 1037 13.58 -18.04 73.01
C VAL A 1037 12.08 -17.85 73.09
N ARG A 1038 11.59 -17.53 74.29
CA ARG A 1038 10.19 -17.15 74.52
C ARG A 1038 9.97 -15.65 74.31
N VAL A 1039 8.83 -15.34 73.69
CA VAL A 1039 8.35 -14.00 73.39
C VAL A 1039 7.02 -13.81 74.10
N ILE A 1040 6.92 -12.75 74.91
CA ILE A 1040 5.71 -12.38 75.66
C ILE A 1040 5.07 -11.16 74.98
N VAL A 1041 3.74 -11.16 74.88
CA VAL A 1041 2.94 -10.07 74.28
C VAL A 1041 2.14 -9.35 75.36
N TYR A 1042 2.28 -8.03 75.48
CA TYR A 1042 1.61 -7.21 76.49
C TYR A 1042 1.02 -5.93 75.89
N ASN A 1043 0.04 -5.34 76.57
CA ASN A 1043 -0.68 -4.14 76.10
C ASN A 1043 0.08 -2.85 76.45
N THR A 1044 0.14 -1.90 75.53
CA THR A 1044 0.86 -0.63 75.64
C THR A 1044 -0.03 0.56 75.28
N GLN A 1045 -0.95 0.87 76.20
CA GLN A 1045 -1.97 1.93 76.15
C GLN A 1045 -3.07 1.77 75.08
N LEU A 1046 -4.27 2.20 75.48
CA LEU A 1046 -5.43 2.37 74.59
C LEU A 1046 -5.24 3.64 73.76
N THR A 1047 -5.38 3.54 72.44
CA THR A 1047 -5.40 4.69 71.53
C THR A 1047 -6.60 4.57 70.58
N LEU A 1048 -7.17 5.72 70.18
CA LEU A 1048 -8.39 5.79 69.35
C LEU A 1048 -8.09 6.02 67.86
N ALA A 1049 -6.83 5.85 67.43
CA ALA A 1049 -6.40 6.07 66.07
C ALA A 1049 -5.24 5.12 65.71
N PRO A 1050 -5.31 4.41 64.56
CA PRO A 1050 -4.24 3.50 64.15
C PRO A 1050 -2.97 4.26 63.77
N LEU A 1051 -1.83 3.75 64.21
CA LEU A 1051 -0.51 4.35 63.97
C LEU A 1051 0.01 3.99 62.57
N VAL A 1052 -0.37 4.80 61.57
CA VAL A 1052 0.07 4.62 60.17
C VAL A 1052 1.35 5.42 59.83
N ASP A 1053 1.72 6.40 60.66
CA ASP A 1053 2.95 7.19 60.52
C ASP A 1053 4.19 6.39 60.95
N SER A 1054 4.52 5.33 60.20
CA SER A 1054 5.88 4.78 60.12
C SER A 1054 6.77 5.71 59.31
N ASN A 1055 6.78 6.99 59.69
CA ASN A 1055 7.71 7.99 59.19
C ASN A 1055 9.12 7.51 59.55
N PRO A 1056 10.05 7.31 58.59
CA PRO A 1056 11.34 6.71 58.89
C PRO A 1056 12.08 7.58 59.89
N ARG A 1057 12.18 7.10 61.14
CA ARG A 1057 12.83 7.85 62.24
C ARG A 1057 14.20 8.30 61.77
N HIS A 1058 14.42 9.62 61.77
CA HIS A 1058 15.69 10.20 61.36
C HIS A 1058 16.84 9.44 62.01
N SER A 1059 17.82 9.05 61.18
CA SER A 1059 19.06 8.40 61.63
C SER A 1059 19.58 9.11 62.88
N SER A 1060 19.98 8.34 63.90
CA SER A 1060 20.52 8.92 65.15
C SER A 1060 21.72 9.85 64.90
N SER A 1061 22.40 9.70 63.75
CA SER A 1061 23.38 10.65 63.23
C SER A 1061 22.86 12.09 63.11
N ALA A 1062 21.59 12.32 62.77
CA ALA A 1062 21.03 13.67 62.63
C ALA A 1062 20.88 14.39 63.98
N MET A 1063 20.45 13.66 65.02
CA MET A 1063 20.35 14.23 66.37
C MET A 1063 21.72 14.32 67.06
N LEU A 1064 22.65 13.40 66.75
CA LEU A 1064 24.06 13.51 67.12
C LEU A 1064 24.78 14.65 66.36
N MET A 1065 24.39 14.97 65.12
CA MET A 1065 24.88 16.12 64.35
C MET A 1065 24.32 17.44 64.88
N LEU A 1066 23.04 17.49 65.26
CA LEU A 1066 22.48 18.66 65.94
C LEU A 1066 23.15 18.88 67.30
N LEU A 1067 23.36 17.82 68.09
CA LEU A 1067 24.13 17.90 69.33
C LEU A 1067 25.58 18.31 69.07
N SER A 1068 26.26 17.74 68.07
CA SER A 1068 27.66 18.10 67.77
C SER A 1068 27.79 19.53 67.24
N VAL A 1069 26.85 20.03 66.43
CA VAL A 1069 26.79 21.42 65.98
C VAL A 1069 26.44 22.37 67.12
N VAL A 1070 25.58 21.98 68.07
CA VAL A 1070 25.33 22.75 69.30
C VAL A 1070 26.56 22.77 70.21
N PHE A 1071 27.27 21.66 70.39
CA PHE A 1071 28.53 21.62 71.13
C PHE A 1071 29.65 22.38 70.41
N LEU A 1072 29.73 22.34 69.08
CA LEU A 1072 30.69 23.12 68.30
C LEU A 1072 30.35 24.61 68.34
N GLY A 1073 29.07 24.96 68.30
CA GLY A 1073 28.58 26.33 68.47
C GLY A 1073 28.87 26.88 69.86
N LEU A 1074 28.66 26.09 70.91
CA LEU A 1074 29.05 26.44 72.29
C LEU A 1074 30.57 26.54 72.44
N ALA A 1075 31.35 25.64 71.84
CA ALA A 1075 32.81 25.71 71.85
C ALA A 1075 33.32 26.95 71.11
N VAL A 1076 32.79 27.26 69.92
CA VAL A 1076 33.11 28.48 69.15
C VAL A 1076 32.68 29.73 69.91
N PHE A 1077 31.53 29.74 70.57
CA PHE A 1077 31.06 30.86 71.39
C PHE A 1077 31.95 31.09 72.63
N LEU A 1078 32.40 30.01 73.29
CA LEU A 1078 33.34 30.07 74.40
C LEU A 1078 34.73 30.55 73.94
N ILE A 1079 35.24 30.04 72.81
CA ILE A 1079 36.49 30.50 72.19
C ILE A 1079 36.38 31.98 71.79
N TYR A 1080 35.26 32.41 71.22
CA TYR A 1080 35.01 33.80 70.84
C TYR A 1080 34.98 34.72 72.07
N LYS A 1081 34.28 34.32 73.15
CA LYS A 1081 34.30 35.06 74.43
C LYS A 1081 35.69 35.15 75.05
N PHE A 1082 36.49 34.08 75.03
CA PHE A 1082 37.87 34.12 75.54
C PHE A 1082 38.81 34.95 74.67
N LYS A 1083 38.59 34.99 73.34
CA LYS A 1083 39.40 35.78 72.41
C LYS A 1083 39.08 37.28 72.43
N SER A 1084 37.88 37.66 72.90
CA SER A 1084 37.40 39.06 72.96
C SER A 1084 37.91 39.88 74.17
N ILE A 1085 38.96 39.44 74.86
CA ILE A 1085 39.52 40.12 76.05
C ILE A 1085 40.80 40.94 75.74
N TYR A 1086 41.37 40.80 74.54
CA TYR A 1086 42.54 41.58 74.12
C TYR A 1086 42.32 42.28 72.76
N LEU A 1087 42.85 43.51 72.64
CA LEU A 1087 42.93 44.39 71.46
C LEU A 1087 41.69 45.25 71.10
N LEU A 1088 41.63 46.44 71.70
CA LEU A 1088 41.27 47.69 71.02
C LEU A 1088 42.56 48.41 70.56
N PRO A 1089 42.52 49.50 69.77
CA PRO A 1089 41.74 49.74 68.55
C PRO A 1089 42.57 50.43 67.43
N CYS A 1090 42.02 50.61 66.21
CA CYS A 1090 42.23 51.81 65.38
C CYS A 1090 41.27 51.94 64.18
N TYR A 1091 41.02 53.18 63.78
CA TYR A 1091 40.26 53.67 62.61
C TYR A 1091 41.25 53.96 61.43
N PRO A 1092 40.92 54.55 60.23
CA PRO A 1092 39.71 55.32 59.84
C PRO A 1092 39.14 55.18 58.39
N LEU A 1093 37.92 55.75 58.17
CA LEU A 1093 37.40 56.48 56.97
C LEU A 1093 37.42 55.80 55.56
N LEU A 1094 36.56 56.04 54.56
CA LEU A 1094 35.25 56.73 54.30
C LEU A 1094 34.73 56.08 52.95
N MET A 1095 33.59 56.27 52.25
CA MET A 1095 32.59 57.34 51.97
C MET A 1095 31.24 56.71 51.54
N ILE A 1096 30.21 57.55 51.35
CA ILE A 1096 28.83 57.26 50.86
C ILE A 1096 28.48 58.35 49.80
N PRO A 1097 27.88 58.02 48.62
CA PRO A 1097 26.41 58.00 48.38
C PRO A 1097 25.94 56.66 47.74
N ASP A 1098 24.67 56.20 47.82
CA ASP A 1098 23.34 56.83 47.60
C ASP A 1098 23.14 57.21 46.11
N GLU A 1099 21.97 57.16 45.45
CA GLU A 1099 20.57 56.81 45.75
C GLU A 1099 19.94 56.31 44.40
N HIS A 1100 18.74 55.74 44.23
CA HIS A 1100 17.56 55.53 45.08
C HIS A 1100 16.89 54.16 44.73
N SER A 1101 15.69 53.93 45.24
CA SER A 1101 14.84 52.72 45.25
C SER A 1101 13.61 52.70 44.31
N LEU A 1102 13.02 51.50 44.11
CA LEU A 1102 11.56 51.17 44.06
C LEU A 1102 10.64 51.84 42.97
N ASP A 1103 9.50 51.25 42.59
CA ASP A 1103 8.85 49.98 43.00
C ASP A 1103 9.13 48.80 42.04
#